data_AF-A0A9P5QUV8-F1
#
_entry.id   AF-A0A9P5QUV8-F1
#
_cell.length_a   1.000
_cell.length_b   1.000
_cell.length_c   1.000
_cell.angle_alpha   90.00
_cell.angle_beta   90.00
_cell.angle_gamma   90.00
#
_symmetry.space_group_name_H-M   'P 1'
#
loop_
_entity.id
_entity.type
_entity.pdbx_description
1 polymer ?
#
loop_
_entity_poly.entity_id
_entity_poly.type
_entity_poly.pdbx_seq_one_letter_code
_entity_poly.pdbx_strand_id
1 'polypeptide(L)'
;MSNNPNDPRNQHQQFRQPPFPAHHVPGQVPPFIDPRSPNAHNNHPVPSGRHHIPPVRFPGQHQQFPGFNNRPIGGPPPVGGPLPVSGPPPAHRPNQFLNIGQQIPTGTTLQTLAYAQNMNMNSTHTSSGESSTNNIISASSVTSPTQPPSRKLPPIPGSDATSFQDIKKTVSELQINNSQENAYLKKGVDAVISATATATTGSALLNQGMVTANKLIDGKANEIINNIERNPVLSHLIQLADKLVDVGKAVPFIAPAFIILKIIIDIEQKARDVDAKCSDLLERINFMISNVTVLEKVRVIDPLRVVIEKMNDTLKQAASLIQAYRKQGSIARRLNMSNSQNFIAMAEMITSCTQDLMLSLQIQQTGDLAVLTRSVPFDAQDEEAREFVKLHGGQSAINSNPALVEEFAKKMHLTMSDQVMDQMQTSMEGILEENQSRIENILKESSSNTVAETIKALASEVREQESEQRPTCLQCDKEYRESANGPEACSFHKSTEQNGTYSCCGKKSPCTFSNHRSVHHCDYPYTNFYDYAYSITGFTDTINGWAEVLEKDLVSNNTQKASISKLVRWRSYQEEIIKPMMIIHVGRIYFDSPYYFQAFDIEDLKAANSKVHNTGNTVIFKTTKSDSEYAMAEWTRDSVGDINGVKLSCKVSTGDIATVKVVPLNTETLSPSGEVQTLSKSKFKTYKPAEPYKLPEIRHVGHVLRSSPLRERREFKPKTKLPLVVVPQGKLKANEQGKFARSNADKFQGTLRLFNKSSPTSHTYVTLASCKAEYRLIGESDYKDVEELNFGDDLKFPISIAPTQSLDVSFEAIVRRTGAQGDLHANCWYWAMVALHHPIRIRLTFKDIEDEECVMIQEYIHQPSARMTVKDEKKDILFLHIDDPLDATRSVVRISKEDDVDNIVNINSIRLSVDDLNKIVYNAEKSGVTEVDLGYGRDNGSHKWEVWALVDLSCRRVYGFKLLLTEGGTRAKKTMAALGYALCPMYGQEDEELEERPIQYAEEKATFPELEPQETLNIVLDDDVDDEKPVAAVQSLEPVISVATAASTSVSAAISEVSKATSSLDTAVFSSSMASLEKRLESLDTNVARMATALEKLVDILSH
;
A
#
# COMPACT_ATOMS: atom_id res chain seq x y z
N MET A 1 -13.67 -4.92 -68.17
CA MET A 1 -13.78 -5.91 -69.26
C MET A 1 -13.97 -7.30 -68.64
N SER A 2 -14.48 -8.26 -69.41
CA SER A 2 -14.52 -9.73 -69.23
C SER A 2 -13.58 -10.39 -68.20
N ASN A 3 -13.91 -11.52 -67.55
CA ASN A 3 -15.11 -12.39 -67.58
C ASN A 3 -15.16 -13.31 -66.32
N ASN A 4 -16.31 -13.93 -66.05
CA ASN A 4 -16.50 -15.07 -65.12
C ASN A 4 -16.79 -16.34 -65.96
N PRO A 5 -16.35 -17.57 -65.60
CA PRO A 5 -17.24 -18.47 -64.83
C PRO A 5 -16.54 -19.55 -63.94
N ASN A 6 -17.19 -19.97 -62.84
CA ASN A 6 -17.74 -21.33 -62.65
C ASN A 6 -18.38 -21.57 -61.25
N ASP A 7 -19.41 -22.43 -61.21
CA ASP A 7 -20.26 -22.86 -60.06
C ASP A 7 -20.53 -24.38 -60.22
N PRO A 8 -20.57 -25.19 -59.14
CA PRO A 8 -21.80 -25.97 -58.92
C PRO A 8 -22.17 -26.29 -57.44
N ARG A 9 -23.12 -25.52 -56.90
CA ARG A 9 -24.39 -25.96 -56.25
C ARG A 9 -24.47 -27.24 -55.37
N ASN A 10 -24.45 -27.02 -54.06
CA ASN A 10 -25.55 -27.20 -53.09
C ASN A 10 -26.75 -28.17 -53.38
N GLN A 11 -26.94 -29.18 -52.51
CA GLN A 11 -28.15 -29.99 -52.18
C GLN A 11 -27.93 -30.75 -50.82
N HIS A 12 -28.84 -31.43 -50.08
CA HIS A 12 -30.31 -31.48 -49.79
C HIS A 12 -30.55 -32.61 -48.71
N GLN A 13 -31.64 -32.77 -47.92
CA GLN A 13 -32.71 -31.88 -47.38
C GLN A 13 -33.54 -32.59 -46.25
N GLN A 14 -34.02 -31.83 -45.25
CA GLN A 14 -35.25 -32.01 -44.41
C GLN A 14 -35.42 -33.05 -43.25
N PHE A 15 -36.42 -32.73 -42.39
CA PHE A 15 -37.17 -33.53 -41.36
C PHE A 15 -36.55 -33.71 -39.94
N ARG A 16 -37.31 -33.71 -38.80
CA ARG A 16 -38.75 -33.46 -38.49
C ARG A 16 -38.97 -33.11 -36.98
N GLN A 17 -40.09 -32.47 -36.61
CA GLN A 17 -40.70 -32.46 -35.25
C GLN A 17 -42.02 -33.27 -35.26
N PRO A 18 -42.54 -33.77 -34.11
CA PRO A 18 -43.70 -33.16 -33.39
C PRO A 18 -43.73 -33.50 -31.85
N PRO A 19 -44.86 -33.37 -31.09
CA PRO A 19 -45.69 -32.17 -30.80
C PRO A 19 -46.02 -31.96 -29.28
N PHE A 20 -46.78 -30.89 -28.95
CA PHE A 20 -47.48 -30.65 -27.67
C PHE A 20 -48.98 -31.04 -27.71
N PRO A 21 -49.61 -31.20 -26.53
CA PRO A 21 -50.90 -30.53 -26.24
C PRO A 21 -50.90 -29.85 -24.84
N ALA A 22 -51.84 -29.01 -24.39
CA ALA A 22 -52.78 -28.01 -24.94
C ALA A 22 -53.92 -27.81 -23.92
N HIS A 23 -54.32 -26.56 -23.57
CA HIS A 23 -55.71 -26.04 -23.47
C HIS A 23 -55.97 -24.88 -22.44
N HIS A 24 -56.70 -23.87 -22.95
CA HIS A 24 -57.65 -22.94 -22.28
C HIS A 24 -57.22 -21.76 -21.35
N VAL A 25 -58.17 -20.80 -21.28
CA VAL A 25 -58.14 -19.33 -21.06
C VAL A 25 -59.64 -18.88 -21.02
N PRO A 26 -60.10 -17.73 -20.44
CA PRO A 26 -59.41 -16.46 -20.16
C PRO A 26 -59.50 -15.98 -18.68
N GLY A 27 -59.21 -14.70 -18.41
CA GLY A 27 -59.19 -14.08 -17.08
C GLY A 27 -60.36 -13.14 -16.73
N GLN A 28 -60.12 -12.18 -15.84
CA GLN A 28 -60.94 -10.98 -15.57
C GLN A 28 -60.09 -9.89 -14.85
N VAL A 29 -60.68 -8.71 -14.57
CA VAL A 29 -59.95 -7.48 -14.16
C VAL A 29 -60.51 -6.93 -12.81
N PRO A 30 -60.24 -5.67 -12.37
CA PRO A 30 -59.59 -5.25 -11.10
C PRO A 30 -60.62 -5.08 -9.92
N PRO A 31 -60.43 -4.29 -8.81
CA PRO A 31 -59.33 -3.38 -8.42
C PRO A 31 -58.93 -3.31 -6.91
N PHE A 32 -57.98 -2.40 -6.60
CA PHE A 32 -57.80 -1.56 -5.37
C PHE A 32 -58.19 -2.10 -3.97
N ILE A 33 -57.24 -2.05 -3.02
CA ILE A 33 -57.31 -1.27 -1.73
C ILE A 33 -56.03 -1.51 -0.88
N ASP A 34 -55.52 -0.45 -0.23
CA ASP A 34 -54.55 -0.49 0.89
C ASP A 34 -55.31 -0.22 2.20
N PRO A 35 -55.08 -1.02 3.27
CA PRO A 35 -54.50 -0.40 4.47
C PRO A 35 -53.62 -1.31 5.36
N ARG A 36 -52.42 -0.79 5.70
CA ARG A 36 -51.82 -0.73 7.05
C ARG A 36 -51.40 -2.03 7.82
N SER A 37 -50.22 -1.93 8.42
CA SER A 37 -49.56 -2.75 9.47
C SER A 37 -50.43 -3.02 10.75
N PRO A 38 -50.08 -3.94 11.70
CA PRO A 38 -48.76 -4.58 11.91
C PRO A 38 -48.71 -6.06 12.42
N ASN A 39 -47.46 -6.50 12.70
CA ASN A 39 -47.01 -7.52 13.67
C ASN A 39 -46.98 -9.04 13.34
N ALA A 40 -45.75 -9.58 13.42
CA ALA A 40 -45.31 -10.85 14.03
C ALA A 40 -45.87 -12.22 13.59
N HIS A 41 -44.98 -13.05 13.00
CA HIS A 41 -44.40 -14.18 13.75
C HIS A 41 -43.11 -14.75 13.11
N ASN A 42 -42.45 -15.67 13.82
CA ASN A 42 -41.12 -16.20 13.52
C ASN A 42 -41.12 -17.24 12.38
N ASN A 43 -39.97 -17.38 11.69
CA ASN A 43 -39.35 -18.69 11.49
C ASN A 43 -37.83 -18.60 11.22
N HIS A 44 -37.12 -19.67 11.55
CA HIS A 44 -35.66 -19.88 11.43
C HIS A 44 -35.28 -20.41 10.01
N PRO A 45 -33.99 -20.53 9.59
CA PRO A 45 -32.79 -20.77 10.43
C PRO A 45 -31.48 -20.02 10.06
N VAL A 46 -30.43 -20.40 10.80
CA VAL A 46 -29.05 -19.88 10.80
C VAL A 46 -28.16 -20.67 9.82
N PRO A 47 -27.10 -20.07 9.26
CA PRO A 47 -25.78 -20.70 9.27
C PRO A 47 -24.74 -19.85 10.03
N SER A 48 -23.72 -20.50 10.58
CA SER A 48 -22.82 -19.90 11.57
C SER A 48 -21.36 -19.85 11.10
N GLY A 49 -20.65 -18.79 11.50
CA GLY A 49 -19.21 -18.62 11.27
C GLY A 49 -18.62 -17.63 12.26
N ARG A 50 -17.76 -18.11 13.18
CA ARG A 50 -17.07 -17.29 14.18
C ARG A 50 -15.65 -16.99 13.74
N HIS A 51 -15.16 -15.78 14.03
CA HIS A 51 -13.82 -15.60 14.58
C HIS A 51 -13.83 -14.48 15.63
N HIS A 52 -12.93 -14.56 16.62
CA HIS A 52 -12.94 -13.71 17.81
C HIS A 52 -12.06 -12.46 17.65
N ILE A 53 -12.51 -11.36 18.26
CA ILE A 53 -11.70 -10.15 18.55
C ILE A 53 -11.42 -10.12 20.07
N PRO A 54 -10.17 -9.92 20.52
CA PRO A 54 -9.85 -9.76 21.94
C PRO A 54 -10.09 -8.31 22.43
N PRO A 55 -10.53 -8.10 23.69
CA PRO A 55 -10.82 -6.75 24.20
C PRO A 55 -9.57 -5.99 24.67
N VAL A 56 -9.59 -4.67 24.47
CA VAL A 56 -8.57 -3.72 24.94
C VAL A 56 -8.64 -3.52 26.46
N ARG A 57 -7.49 -3.36 27.13
CA ARG A 57 -7.40 -2.92 28.53
C ARG A 57 -6.62 -1.62 28.66
N PHE A 58 -7.13 -0.69 29.47
CA PHE A 58 -6.41 0.48 29.95
C PHE A 58 -5.42 0.10 31.08
N PRO A 59 -4.24 0.73 31.16
CA PRO A 59 -3.38 0.72 32.35
C PRO A 59 -3.57 2.00 33.19
N GLY A 60 -3.69 1.86 34.51
CA GLY A 60 -3.82 2.99 35.44
C GLY A 60 -3.14 2.74 36.79
N GLN A 61 -2.08 3.53 37.05
CA GLN A 61 -1.41 3.77 38.35
C GLN A 61 -0.76 2.59 39.13
N HIS A 62 0.14 2.96 40.05
CA HIS A 62 1.02 2.08 40.83
C HIS A 62 0.47 1.80 42.25
N GLN A 63 0.89 0.67 42.85
CA GLN A 63 1.20 0.62 44.28
C GLN A 63 2.30 -0.41 44.65
N GLN A 64 3.44 0.14 45.09
CA GLN A 64 4.49 -0.29 46.04
C GLN A 64 4.68 -1.78 46.47
N PHE A 65 5.91 -2.30 46.22
CA PHE A 65 6.94 -2.86 47.16
C PHE A 65 6.60 -3.93 48.25
N PRO A 66 7.60 -4.58 48.92
CA PRO A 66 9.06 -4.76 48.64
C PRO A 66 9.58 -6.22 48.73
N GLY A 67 10.88 -6.46 48.42
CA GLY A 67 11.56 -7.74 48.70
C GLY A 67 13.09 -7.76 48.45
N PHE A 68 13.88 -8.04 49.50
CA PHE A 68 15.36 -8.21 49.56
C PHE A 68 15.91 -9.26 48.54
N ASN A 69 17.19 -9.33 48.12
CA ASN A 69 18.43 -9.21 48.91
C ASN A 69 19.77 -9.07 48.09
N ASN A 70 20.87 -8.87 48.82
CA ASN A 70 22.28 -8.57 48.47
C ASN A 70 23.09 -9.29 47.34
N ARG A 71 24.02 -8.51 46.72
CA ARG A 71 25.51 -8.68 46.45
C ARG A 71 26.24 -10.03 46.75
N PRO A 72 27.49 -10.32 46.26
CA PRO A 72 28.46 -9.50 45.46
C PRO A 72 29.29 -10.19 44.32
N ILE A 73 30.05 -9.35 43.58
CA ILE A 73 31.39 -9.49 42.93
C ILE A 73 32.13 -10.86 42.94
N GLY A 74 32.72 -11.25 41.78
CA GLY A 74 33.80 -12.26 41.62
C GLY A 74 34.53 -12.16 40.26
N GLY A 75 35.76 -12.70 40.13
CA GLY A 75 36.62 -12.58 38.92
C GLY A 75 37.28 -13.90 38.43
N PRO A 76 38.02 -13.89 37.29
CA PRO A 76 38.59 -15.08 36.60
C PRO A 76 39.97 -15.51 37.15
N PRO A 77 40.47 -16.77 36.95
CA PRO A 77 41.35 -17.14 35.80
C PRO A 77 41.37 -18.71 35.48
N PRO A 78 42.45 -19.42 35.02
CA PRO A 78 43.29 -19.37 33.78
C PRO A 78 43.60 -20.74 33.05
N VAL A 79 44.49 -20.71 32.01
CA VAL A 79 45.34 -21.81 31.39
C VAL A 79 44.67 -22.74 30.34
N GLY A 80 45.28 -23.16 29.20
CA GLY A 80 46.63 -22.92 28.59
C GLY A 80 46.79 -23.48 27.14
N GLY A 81 47.99 -23.39 26.54
CA GLY A 81 48.32 -23.72 25.11
C GLY A 81 48.84 -25.16 24.82
N PRO A 82 49.50 -25.48 23.66
CA PRO A 82 50.53 -24.66 22.97
C PRO A 82 50.54 -24.65 21.39
N LEU A 83 51.67 -24.17 20.82
CA LEU A 83 52.10 -23.86 19.41
C LEU A 83 52.51 -25.11 18.54
N PRO A 84 52.89 -25.06 17.21
CA PRO A 84 53.67 -24.03 16.44
C PRO A 84 53.25 -23.69 14.96
N VAL A 85 53.44 -22.47 14.40
CA VAL A 85 54.62 -21.68 13.86
C VAL A 85 55.07 -21.95 12.40
N SER A 86 54.77 -21.00 11.49
CA SER A 86 55.53 -20.49 10.30
C SER A 86 54.57 -19.61 9.44
N GLY A 87 54.93 -18.63 8.58
CA GLY A 87 56.16 -17.92 8.20
C GLY A 87 55.79 -16.64 7.36
N PRO A 88 56.70 -15.68 7.08
CA PRO A 88 56.32 -14.29 6.73
C PRO A 88 56.32 -13.90 5.22
N PRO A 89 55.70 -12.75 4.84
CA PRO A 89 55.64 -12.23 3.46
C PRO A 89 56.74 -11.18 3.12
N PRO A 90 57.00 -10.92 1.81
CA PRO A 90 57.89 -9.85 1.33
C PRO A 90 57.15 -8.57 0.88
N ALA A 91 57.87 -7.47 0.62
CA ALA A 91 57.30 -6.18 0.21
C ALA A 91 58.19 -5.37 -0.76
N HIS A 92 57.56 -4.35 -1.38
CA HIS A 92 58.13 -3.09 -1.91
C HIS A 92 58.86 -2.97 -3.28
N ARG A 93 58.41 -1.92 -4.02
CA ARG A 93 59.17 -0.95 -4.88
C ARG A 93 59.61 -1.40 -6.31
N PRO A 94 59.93 -0.45 -7.23
CA PRO A 94 59.26 0.83 -7.55
C PRO A 94 59.25 1.16 -9.08
N ASN A 95 59.06 2.45 -9.45
CA ASN A 95 59.31 3.12 -10.76
C ASN A 95 58.26 3.00 -11.89
N GLN A 96 58.15 3.96 -12.83
CA GLN A 96 58.15 5.44 -12.74
C GLN A 96 57.66 6.05 -14.09
N PHE A 97 57.05 7.25 -14.03
CA PHE A 97 56.82 8.23 -15.11
C PHE A 97 56.42 7.80 -16.55
N LEU A 98 55.24 8.27 -16.97
CA LEU A 98 55.17 9.32 -17.99
C LEU A 98 53.94 10.22 -17.73
N ASN A 99 53.96 11.46 -18.23
CA ASN A 99 53.08 12.53 -17.76
C ASN A 99 52.76 13.55 -18.88
N ILE A 100 51.50 13.57 -19.33
CA ILE A 100 50.89 14.66 -20.10
C ILE A 100 49.45 14.78 -19.56
N GLY A 101 48.98 15.99 -19.26
CA GLY A 101 47.67 16.20 -18.66
C GLY A 101 46.90 17.38 -19.26
N GLN A 102 45.60 17.42 -18.99
CA GLN A 102 44.73 18.60 -19.11
C GLN A 102 43.67 18.57 -17.99
N GLN A 103 42.86 19.64 -17.89
CA GLN A 103 42.27 20.08 -16.63
C GLN A 103 40.78 19.68 -16.45
N ILE A 104 40.40 19.36 -15.21
CA ILE A 104 39.25 19.88 -14.39
C ILE A 104 37.89 20.13 -15.12
N PRO A 105 36.71 19.74 -14.57
CA PRO A 105 36.41 19.35 -13.18
C PRO A 105 35.69 17.99 -12.99
N THR A 106 35.57 17.58 -11.71
CA THR A 106 34.77 16.44 -11.23
C THR A 106 33.28 16.74 -11.09
N GLY A 107 32.40 15.77 -11.38
CA GLY A 107 30.97 15.84 -11.06
C GLY A 107 30.35 14.46 -10.79
N THR A 108 29.87 14.28 -9.55
CA THR A 108 28.88 13.27 -9.08
C THR A 108 28.78 11.90 -9.75
N THR A 109 29.04 10.82 -9.00
CA THR A 109 28.55 9.47 -9.34
C THR A 109 28.16 8.70 -8.07
N LEU A 110 26.87 8.39 -7.92
CA LEU A 110 26.32 7.02 -7.78
C LEU A 110 24.86 7.08 -7.33
N GLN A 111 23.98 6.50 -8.15
CA GLN A 111 22.62 6.15 -7.75
C GLN A 111 22.62 4.73 -7.17
N THR A 112 21.73 4.48 -6.21
CA THR A 112 21.26 3.12 -5.89
C THR A 112 19.75 3.18 -5.77
N LEU A 113 19.04 2.72 -6.79
CA LEU A 113 17.59 2.60 -6.79
C LEU A 113 17.19 1.15 -7.05
N ALA A 114 16.54 0.55 -6.05
CA ALA A 114 15.86 -0.72 -6.17
C ALA A 114 14.48 -0.57 -5.52
N TYR A 115 13.43 -0.51 -6.35
CA TYR A 115 12.05 -0.57 -5.89
C TYR A 115 11.20 -1.34 -6.90
N ALA A 116 10.66 -2.47 -6.46
CA ALA A 116 9.60 -3.17 -7.17
C ALA A 116 8.24 -2.57 -6.78
N GLN A 117 7.34 -2.39 -7.75
CA GLN A 117 5.97 -1.97 -7.48
C GLN A 117 5.04 -3.18 -7.45
N ASN A 118 4.31 -3.32 -6.35
CA ASN A 118 3.21 -4.26 -6.19
C ASN A 118 1.95 -3.44 -5.92
N MET A 119 1.18 -3.11 -6.97
CA MET A 119 -0.23 -2.72 -6.84
C MET A 119 -1.01 -3.35 -7.99
N ASN A 120 -2.12 -3.99 -7.63
CA ASN A 120 -2.97 -4.76 -8.51
C ASN A 120 -4.41 -4.59 -8.01
N MET A 121 -5.30 -4.01 -8.81
CA MET A 121 -6.72 -3.91 -8.52
C MET A 121 -7.55 -4.11 -9.78
N ASN A 122 -8.46 -5.07 -9.73
CA ASN A 122 -9.51 -5.24 -10.72
C ASN A 122 -10.64 -4.25 -10.46
N SER A 123 -11.22 -3.69 -11.52
CA SER A 123 -12.58 -3.12 -11.48
C SER A 123 -13.42 -3.82 -12.54
N THR A 124 -14.57 -4.37 -12.14
CA THR A 124 -15.49 -5.09 -13.02
C THR A 124 -16.70 -4.23 -13.37
N HIS A 125 -16.75 -3.70 -14.59
CA HIS A 125 -17.94 -3.00 -15.09
C HIS A 125 -18.84 -3.93 -15.89
N THR A 126 -20.10 -4.01 -15.48
CA THR A 126 -21.20 -4.60 -16.26
C THR A 126 -22.10 -3.48 -16.78
N SER A 127 -22.34 -3.43 -18.09
CA SER A 127 -23.28 -2.47 -18.70
C SER A 127 -24.26 -3.19 -19.63
N SER A 128 -25.52 -3.25 -19.23
CA SER A 128 -26.64 -3.57 -20.12
C SER A 128 -26.93 -2.37 -21.03
N GLY A 129 -26.96 -2.57 -22.34
CA GLY A 129 -27.39 -1.56 -23.30
C GLY A 129 -28.87 -1.69 -23.67
N GLU A 130 -29.46 -0.62 -24.19
CA GLU A 130 -30.69 -0.69 -24.99
C GLU A 130 -30.70 0.44 -26.05
N SER A 131 -31.57 0.32 -27.06
CA SER A 131 -31.38 0.94 -28.38
C SER A 131 -32.43 1.99 -28.79
N SER A 132 -32.05 2.94 -29.65
CA SER A 132 -32.98 3.60 -30.59
C SER A 132 -32.25 4.03 -31.89
N THR A 133 -32.99 4.32 -32.97
CA THR A 133 -32.50 4.17 -34.36
C THR A 133 -33.09 5.15 -35.39
N ASN A 134 -32.30 5.54 -36.40
CA ASN A 134 -32.70 5.91 -37.80
C ASN A 134 -33.53 7.22 -37.99
N ASN A 135 -33.53 7.98 -39.13
CA ASN A 135 -32.80 7.99 -40.43
C ASN A 135 -32.38 9.46 -40.78
N ILE A 136 -31.25 9.80 -41.45
CA ILE A 136 -30.81 9.77 -42.89
C ILE A 136 -31.67 10.52 -43.98
N ILE A 137 -30.97 11.32 -44.84
CA ILE A 137 -31.23 11.71 -46.28
C ILE A 137 -31.63 13.19 -46.65
N SER A 138 -30.63 13.97 -47.14
CA SER A 138 -30.59 14.88 -48.34
C SER A 138 -31.48 16.15 -48.50
N ALA A 139 -31.13 17.21 -49.30
CA ALA A 139 -29.85 17.65 -49.92
C ALA A 139 -29.87 19.08 -50.57
N SER A 140 -28.69 19.72 -50.67
CA SER A 140 -28.14 20.60 -51.74
C SER A 140 -28.80 21.90 -52.28
N SER A 141 -28.09 23.05 -52.11
CA SER A 141 -27.64 24.03 -53.16
C SER A 141 -26.95 25.25 -52.51
N VAL A 142 -25.63 25.49 -52.62
CA VAL A 142 -24.78 25.98 -53.74
C VAL A 142 -24.89 27.50 -54.03
N THR A 143 -23.90 28.29 -53.56
CA THR A 143 -23.13 29.29 -54.34
C THR A 143 -21.94 29.88 -53.53
N SER A 144 -20.88 30.30 -54.23
CA SER A 144 -19.64 30.96 -53.73
C SER A 144 -19.72 32.51 -54.00
N PRO A 145 -18.69 33.41 -53.85
CA PRO A 145 -17.23 33.20 -53.67
C PRO A 145 -16.38 34.25 -52.85
N THR A 146 -15.07 33.98 -52.73
CA THR A 146 -13.87 34.89 -52.68
C THR A 146 -13.63 36.01 -51.63
N GLN A 147 -12.40 36.03 -51.09
CA GLN A 147 -11.63 37.21 -50.59
C GLN A 147 -10.90 37.96 -51.75
N PRO A 148 -10.10 39.05 -51.60
CA PRO A 148 -9.73 39.93 -50.46
C PRO A 148 -10.12 41.43 -50.80
N PRO A 149 -9.41 42.57 -50.55
CA PRO A 149 -8.20 42.92 -49.75
C PRO A 149 -8.30 44.25 -48.92
N SER A 150 -7.13 44.77 -48.47
CA SER A 150 -6.90 45.95 -47.60
C SER A 150 -6.75 47.33 -48.28
N ARG A 151 -6.97 48.46 -47.57
CA ARG A 151 -6.03 49.63 -47.53
C ARG A 151 -6.32 50.72 -46.45
N LYS A 152 -5.49 51.78 -46.44
CA LYS A 152 -5.24 52.79 -45.38
C LYS A 152 -6.15 54.05 -45.39
N LEU A 153 -6.08 54.82 -44.29
CA LEU A 153 -6.38 56.27 -44.07
C LEU A 153 -5.99 57.22 -45.24
N PRO A 154 -6.45 58.51 -45.34
CA PRO A 154 -6.94 59.46 -44.29
C PRO A 154 -8.21 60.27 -44.76
N PRO A 155 -8.54 61.55 -44.38
CA PRO A 155 -8.08 62.47 -43.31
C PRO A 155 -9.23 63.12 -42.45
N ILE A 156 -8.91 64.18 -41.66
CA ILE A 156 -9.77 64.92 -40.70
C ILE A 156 -10.08 66.35 -41.21
N PRO A 157 -11.21 66.98 -40.82
CA PRO A 157 -11.15 68.42 -40.44
C PRO A 157 -12.08 68.87 -39.28
N GLY A 158 -11.54 69.64 -38.31
CA GLY A 158 -12.27 70.46 -37.32
C GLY A 158 -13.01 69.72 -36.19
N SER A 159 -13.39 70.34 -35.07
CA SER A 159 -13.11 71.69 -34.52
C SER A 159 -13.79 71.80 -33.12
N ASP A 160 -13.26 72.42 -32.08
CA ASP A 160 -11.95 73.08 -31.89
C ASP A 160 -11.52 73.12 -30.39
N ALA A 161 -10.47 73.86 -30.02
CA ALA A 161 -9.79 73.74 -28.72
C ALA A 161 -9.88 74.95 -27.77
N THR A 162 -10.30 74.72 -26.51
CA THR A 162 -10.16 75.69 -25.40
C THR A 162 -9.58 75.06 -24.12
N SER A 163 -8.42 75.61 -23.71
CA SER A 163 -7.89 75.70 -22.34
C SER A 163 -7.96 74.47 -21.41
N PHE A 164 -6.84 73.73 -21.34
CA PHE A 164 -6.55 72.80 -20.23
C PHE A 164 -6.07 73.52 -18.94
N GLN A 165 -6.11 74.86 -18.89
CA GLN A 165 -5.74 75.66 -17.71
C GLN A 165 -6.92 75.82 -16.74
N ASP A 166 -8.14 76.03 -17.25
CA ASP A 166 -9.30 76.36 -16.40
C ASP A 166 -9.71 75.19 -15.50
N ILE A 167 -9.61 73.95 -15.97
CA ILE A 167 -9.88 72.75 -15.16
C ILE A 167 -8.94 72.66 -13.95
N LYS A 168 -7.65 73.03 -14.10
CA LYS A 168 -6.71 73.04 -12.98
C LYS A 168 -7.06 74.10 -11.92
N LYS A 169 -7.66 75.22 -12.33
CA LYS A 169 -8.12 76.25 -11.41
C LYS A 169 -9.34 75.77 -10.61
N THR A 170 -10.36 75.22 -11.26
CA THR A 170 -11.58 74.70 -10.60
C THR A 170 -11.27 73.59 -9.60
N VAL A 171 -10.35 72.66 -9.92
CA VAL A 171 -9.92 71.61 -8.98
C VAL A 171 -9.20 72.19 -7.76
N SER A 172 -8.39 73.25 -7.93
CA SER A 172 -7.67 73.90 -6.83
C SER A 172 -8.63 74.66 -5.89
N GLU A 173 -9.64 75.35 -6.43
CA GLU A 173 -10.60 76.12 -5.64
C GLU A 173 -11.58 75.21 -4.87
N LEU A 174 -11.95 74.04 -5.42
CA LEU A 174 -12.76 73.03 -4.72
C LEU A 174 -12.02 72.35 -3.55
N GLN A 175 -10.69 72.23 -3.59
CA GLN A 175 -9.91 71.66 -2.49
C GLN A 175 -9.73 72.62 -1.30
N ILE A 176 -9.89 73.93 -1.49
CA ILE A 176 -9.75 74.92 -0.42
C ILE A 176 -11.05 75.03 0.40
N ASN A 177 -12.22 75.07 -0.23
CA ASN A 177 -13.49 75.28 0.50
C ASN A 177 -13.90 74.07 1.39
N ASN A 178 -13.64 72.84 0.95
CA ASN A 178 -14.01 71.64 1.73
C ASN A 178 -13.10 71.41 2.97
N SER A 179 -12.04 72.22 3.13
CA SER A 179 -11.08 72.13 4.24
C SER A 179 -11.37 73.08 5.42
N GLN A 180 -12.34 74.00 5.30
CA GLN A 180 -12.73 74.89 6.40
C GLN A 180 -14.03 74.47 7.12
N GLU A 181 -15.02 73.91 6.41
CA GLU A 181 -16.34 73.65 7.01
C GLU A 181 -16.34 72.46 8.00
N ASN A 182 -15.47 71.47 7.79
CA ASN A 182 -15.27 70.36 8.74
C ASN A 182 -14.46 70.73 10.01
N ALA A 183 -13.91 71.96 10.10
CA ALA A 183 -13.08 72.38 11.24
C ALA A 183 -13.89 72.70 12.52
N TYR A 184 -15.21 72.91 12.43
CA TYR A 184 -16.02 73.42 13.54
C TYR A 184 -16.97 72.41 14.21
N LEU A 185 -17.30 71.26 13.59
CA LEU A 185 -18.02 70.18 14.29
C LEU A 185 -17.10 69.21 15.04
N LYS A 186 -15.80 69.13 14.69
CA LYS A 186 -14.90 68.08 15.19
C LYS A 186 -14.16 68.39 16.51
N LYS A 187 -14.66 69.36 17.30
CA LYS A 187 -14.16 69.63 18.67
C LYS A 187 -15.10 69.19 19.80
N GLY A 188 -16.27 68.63 19.47
CA GLY A 188 -17.23 68.09 20.45
C GLY A 188 -17.21 66.57 20.65
N VAL A 189 -16.56 65.80 19.77
CA VAL A 189 -16.69 64.33 19.70
C VAL A 189 -15.34 63.59 19.86
N ASP A 190 -14.23 64.21 19.45
CA ASP A 190 -12.87 63.62 19.53
C ASP A 190 -12.35 63.41 20.98
N ALA A 191 -13.16 63.72 22.00
CA ALA A 191 -12.90 63.40 23.40
C ALA A 191 -13.36 61.98 23.82
N VAL A 192 -14.13 61.26 22.98
CA VAL A 192 -14.74 59.96 23.34
C VAL A 192 -14.25 58.79 22.47
N ILE A 193 -13.69 59.04 21.28
CA ILE A 193 -13.24 57.99 20.35
C ILE A 193 -11.76 58.19 19.97
N SER A 194 -10.87 57.96 20.94
CA SER A 194 -9.41 57.89 20.72
C SER A 194 -8.74 56.83 21.61
N ALA A 195 -9.40 55.68 21.80
CA ALA A 195 -8.93 54.57 22.64
C ALA A 195 -8.40 53.35 21.84
N THR A 196 -8.50 53.35 20.52
CA THR A 196 -8.41 52.12 19.70
C THR A 196 -7.37 52.17 18.57
N ALA A 197 -6.47 53.16 18.55
CA ALA A 197 -5.55 53.41 17.43
C ALA A 197 -4.09 53.75 17.84
N THR A 198 -3.59 53.19 18.95
CA THR A 198 -2.20 53.43 19.43
C THR A 198 -1.41 52.14 19.68
N ALA A 199 -1.79 51.04 19.02
CA ALA A 199 -1.21 49.70 19.25
C ALA A 199 0.27 49.56 18.82
N THR A 200 0.73 50.35 17.85
CA THR A 200 2.03 50.11 17.17
C THR A 200 3.22 50.85 17.77
N THR A 201 3.01 51.89 18.59
CA THR A 201 4.08 52.62 19.31
C THR A 201 4.14 52.28 20.80
N GLY A 202 3.06 51.75 21.38
CA GLY A 202 3.06 51.28 22.77
C GLY A 202 4.06 50.15 23.02
N SER A 203 4.16 49.18 22.10
CA SER A 203 5.01 47.99 22.28
C SER A 203 6.50 48.30 22.48
N ALA A 204 7.05 49.33 21.80
CA ALA A 204 8.46 49.69 21.95
C ALA A 204 8.76 50.25 23.36
N LEU A 205 7.95 51.21 23.84
CA LEU A 205 8.11 51.80 25.17
C LEU A 205 7.71 50.84 26.29
N LEU A 206 6.74 49.96 26.07
CA LEU A 206 6.34 48.96 27.07
C LEU A 206 7.35 47.82 27.15
N ASN A 207 8.00 47.41 26.05
CA ASN A 207 9.14 46.48 26.09
C ASN A 207 10.38 47.13 26.71
N GLN A 208 10.69 48.39 26.42
CA GLN A 208 11.82 49.09 27.06
C GLN A 208 11.55 49.36 28.55
N GLY A 209 10.28 49.61 28.90
CA GLY A 209 9.76 49.65 30.26
C GLY A 209 9.89 48.30 30.97
N MET A 210 9.43 47.20 30.35
CA MET A 210 9.56 45.84 30.89
C MET A 210 11.02 45.37 30.97
N VAL A 211 11.92 45.73 30.06
CA VAL A 211 13.35 45.38 30.17
C VAL A 211 14.03 46.17 31.30
N THR A 212 13.59 47.41 31.57
CA THR A 212 14.10 48.22 32.68
C THR A 212 13.48 47.79 34.03
N ALA A 213 12.19 47.49 34.04
CA ALA A 213 11.48 46.94 35.18
C ALA A 213 12.01 45.54 35.51
N ASN A 214 12.18 44.65 34.54
CA ASN A 214 12.81 43.34 34.75
C ASN A 214 14.23 43.51 35.25
N LYS A 215 15.08 44.41 34.71
CA LYS A 215 16.42 44.63 35.31
C LYS A 215 16.41 45.14 36.76
N LEU A 216 15.36 45.86 37.19
CA LEU A 216 15.16 46.28 38.59
C LEU A 216 14.49 45.20 39.45
N ILE A 217 13.63 44.36 38.84
CA ILE A 217 12.99 43.20 39.46
C ILE A 217 14.03 42.11 39.60
N ASP A 218 14.66 41.60 38.54
CA ASP A 218 15.78 40.64 38.53
C ASP A 218 16.83 40.97 39.59
N GLY A 219 17.18 42.25 39.81
CA GLY A 219 18.09 42.64 40.90
C GLY A 219 17.59 42.22 42.30
N LYS A 220 16.33 42.53 42.62
CA LYS A 220 15.69 42.17 43.90
C LYS A 220 15.12 40.75 43.94
N ALA A 221 14.71 40.22 42.80
CA ALA A 221 14.16 38.88 42.64
C ALA A 221 15.27 37.86 42.75
N ASN A 222 16.47 38.10 42.21
CA ASN A 222 17.63 37.27 42.51
C ASN A 222 18.01 37.36 44.00
N GLU A 223 17.89 38.50 44.67
CA GLU A 223 18.11 38.61 46.12
C GLU A 223 17.08 37.80 46.93
N ILE A 224 15.79 37.90 46.57
CA ILE A 224 14.68 37.13 47.18
C ILE A 224 14.80 35.63 46.88
N ILE A 225 15.12 35.24 45.65
CA ILE A 225 15.33 33.84 45.24
C ILE A 225 16.55 33.26 45.98
N ASN A 226 17.67 33.98 46.05
CA ASN A 226 18.83 33.57 46.86
C ASN A 226 18.43 33.37 48.33
N ASN A 227 17.59 34.23 48.90
CA ASN A 227 17.11 34.08 50.28
C ASN A 227 16.18 32.85 50.46
N ILE A 228 15.32 32.55 49.48
CA ILE A 228 14.45 31.36 49.49
C ILE A 228 15.26 30.07 49.28
N GLU A 229 16.27 30.07 48.40
CA GLU A 229 17.20 28.94 48.21
C GLU A 229 18.07 28.68 49.45
N ARG A 230 18.47 29.74 50.18
CA ARG A 230 19.21 29.64 51.44
C ARG A 230 18.36 29.19 52.62
N ASN A 231 17.03 29.24 52.53
CA ASN A 231 16.12 28.81 53.59
C ASN A 231 15.02 27.87 53.05
N PRO A 232 15.28 26.55 52.96
CA PRO A 232 14.29 25.58 52.46
C PRO A 232 13.03 25.52 53.32
N VAL A 233 13.11 25.91 54.60
CA VAL A 233 11.95 25.98 55.51
C VAL A 233 10.97 27.07 55.05
N LEU A 234 11.49 28.22 54.61
CA LEU A 234 10.70 29.31 54.04
C LEU A 234 10.06 28.91 52.70
N SER A 235 10.79 28.17 51.86
CA SER A 235 10.22 27.61 50.61
C SER A 235 9.05 26.67 50.87
N HIS A 236 9.14 25.80 51.88
CA HIS A 236 8.03 24.93 52.28
C HIS A 236 6.84 25.73 52.86
N LEU A 237 7.10 26.81 53.61
CA LEU A 237 6.03 27.65 54.17
C LEU A 237 5.23 28.38 53.08
N ILE A 238 5.89 28.82 52.00
CA ILE A 238 5.22 29.39 50.82
C ILE A 238 4.27 28.35 50.20
N GLN A 239 4.75 27.13 49.95
CA GLN A 239 3.93 26.05 49.39
C GLN A 239 2.77 25.61 50.30
N LEU A 240 2.93 25.73 51.62
CA LEU A 240 1.84 25.48 52.57
C LEU A 240 0.84 26.64 52.60
N ALA A 241 1.28 27.90 52.49
CA ALA A 241 0.40 29.05 52.40
C ALA A 241 -0.51 28.97 51.16
N ASP A 242 0.02 28.61 50.00
CA ASP A 242 -0.77 28.43 48.77
C ASP A 242 -1.87 27.37 48.95
N LYS A 243 -1.51 26.18 49.49
CA LYS A 243 -2.49 25.12 49.80
C LYS A 243 -3.54 25.56 50.81
N LEU A 244 -3.16 26.41 51.77
CA LEU A 244 -4.06 26.91 52.81
C LEU A 244 -5.13 27.88 52.25
N VAL A 245 -4.90 28.48 51.06
CA VAL A 245 -5.93 29.25 50.35
C VAL A 245 -7.11 28.35 49.96
N ASP A 246 -6.86 27.17 49.41
CA ASP A 246 -7.92 26.25 48.99
C ASP A 246 -8.67 25.64 50.18
N VAL A 247 -7.94 25.28 51.23
CA VAL A 247 -8.53 24.87 52.53
C VAL A 247 -9.39 26.01 53.11
N GLY A 248 -8.94 27.27 52.97
CA GLY A 248 -9.69 28.46 53.38
C GLY A 248 -10.97 28.73 52.56
N LYS A 249 -11.03 28.32 51.28
CA LYS A 249 -12.27 28.35 50.48
C LYS A 249 -13.32 27.38 51.03
N ALA A 250 -12.90 26.20 51.48
CA ALA A 250 -13.78 25.20 52.09
C ALA A 250 -14.15 25.53 53.55
N VAL A 251 -13.22 26.13 54.31
CA VAL A 251 -13.36 26.40 55.75
C VAL A 251 -12.95 27.85 56.06
N PRO A 252 -13.88 28.83 55.92
CA PRO A 252 -13.53 30.26 55.87
C PRO A 252 -12.79 30.84 57.09
N PHE A 253 -12.98 30.29 58.29
CA PHE A 253 -12.33 30.78 59.51
C PHE A 253 -10.84 30.37 59.63
N ILE A 254 -10.31 29.65 58.64
CA ILE A 254 -8.86 29.41 58.46
C ILE A 254 -8.19 30.55 57.68
N ALA A 255 -8.94 31.39 56.96
CA ALA A 255 -8.39 32.49 56.17
C ALA A 255 -7.44 33.45 56.95
N PRO A 256 -7.64 33.75 58.25
CA PRO A 256 -6.66 34.51 59.04
C PRO A 256 -5.27 33.87 59.07
N ALA A 257 -5.17 32.54 59.18
CA ALA A 257 -3.90 31.83 59.18
C ALA A 257 -3.09 32.12 57.93
N PHE A 258 -3.70 32.01 56.73
CA PHE A 258 -3.03 32.33 55.46
C PHE A 258 -2.44 33.74 55.44
N ILE A 259 -3.17 34.73 55.95
CA ILE A 259 -2.73 36.14 55.97
C ILE A 259 -1.58 36.33 56.97
N ILE A 260 -1.63 35.68 58.14
CA ILE A 260 -0.54 35.69 59.13
C ILE A 260 0.72 34.99 58.57
N LEU A 261 0.57 33.84 57.91
CA LEU A 261 1.68 33.15 57.24
C LEU A 261 2.30 34.01 56.15
N LYS A 262 1.48 34.71 55.35
CA LYS A 262 1.99 35.66 54.36
C LYS A 262 2.80 36.76 55.04
N ILE A 263 2.35 37.31 56.16
CA ILE A 263 3.12 38.32 56.94
C ILE A 263 4.47 37.73 57.41
N ILE A 264 4.50 36.49 57.91
CA ILE A 264 5.74 35.80 58.32
C ILE A 264 6.70 35.61 57.13
N ILE A 265 6.19 35.12 56.00
CA ILE A 265 6.94 34.97 54.75
C ILE A 265 7.49 36.34 54.30
N ASP A 266 6.67 37.38 54.31
CA ASP A 266 7.04 38.75 53.95
C ASP A 266 8.13 39.33 54.87
N ILE A 267 8.22 38.92 56.13
CA ILE A 267 9.28 39.34 57.06
C ILE A 267 10.58 38.58 56.74
N GLU A 268 10.51 37.25 56.62
CA GLU A 268 11.69 36.40 56.48
C GLU A 268 12.33 36.49 55.09
N GLN A 269 11.55 36.70 54.01
CA GLN A 269 12.10 37.04 52.69
C GLN A 269 12.94 38.34 52.71
N LYS A 270 12.56 39.30 53.57
CA LYS A 270 13.22 40.60 53.73
C LYS A 270 14.36 40.58 54.77
N ALA A 271 14.60 39.44 55.43
CA ALA A 271 15.75 39.29 56.32
C ALA A 271 17.07 39.25 55.51
N ARG A 272 18.15 39.77 56.08
CA ARG A 272 19.48 39.77 55.44
C ARG A 272 20.31 38.52 55.75
N ASP A 273 19.87 37.75 56.74
CA ASP A 273 20.58 36.65 57.36
C ASP A 273 19.61 35.53 57.76
N VAL A 274 20.00 34.27 57.54
CA VAL A 274 19.23 33.11 58.04
C VAL A 274 19.60 32.92 59.52
N ASP A 275 18.61 33.03 60.41
CA ASP A 275 18.78 32.90 61.85
C ASP A 275 18.23 31.55 62.32
N ALA A 276 18.99 30.84 63.15
CA ALA A 276 18.63 29.49 63.60
C ALA A 276 17.34 29.46 64.44
N LYS A 277 17.09 30.49 65.27
CA LYS A 277 15.88 30.56 66.12
C LYS A 277 14.64 30.82 65.30
N CYS A 278 14.73 31.74 64.32
CA CYS A 278 13.67 31.95 63.34
C CYS A 278 13.41 30.68 62.52
N SER A 279 14.47 30.00 62.05
CA SER A 279 14.33 28.80 61.20
C SER A 279 13.68 27.62 61.96
N ASP A 280 14.08 27.37 63.22
CA ASP A 280 13.41 26.39 64.09
C ASP A 280 11.92 26.72 64.28
N LEU A 281 11.60 28.00 64.49
CA LEU A 281 10.22 28.45 64.67
C LEU A 281 9.40 28.27 63.38
N LEU A 282 9.97 28.56 62.21
CA LEU A 282 9.35 28.29 60.90
C LEU A 282 9.13 26.79 60.66
N GLU A 283 10.03 25.90 61.11
CA GLU A 283 9.83 24.45 61.00
C GLU A 283 8.65 23.98 61.86
N ARG A 284 8.52 24.49 63.09
CA ARG A 284 7.36 24.20 63.98
C ARG A 284 6.06 24.74 63.38
N ILE A 285 6.07 25.96 62.82
CA ILE A 285 4.91 26.55 62.12
C ILE A 285 4.54 25.72 60.89
N ASN A 286 5.51 25.32 60.05
CA ASN A 286 5.29 24.42 58.91
C ASN A 286 4.62 23.11 59.35
N PHE A 287 5.14 22.49 60.41
CA PHE A 287 4.56 21.26 60.94
C PHE A 287 3.11 21.48 61.41
N MET A 288 2.86 22.52 62.21
CA MET A 288 1.50 22.87 62.68
C MET A 288 0.52 23.09 61.52
N ILE A 289 0.90 23.90 60.53
CA ILE A 289 0.08 24.24 59.36
C ILE A 289 -0.16 23.03 58.44
N SER A 290 0.82 22.14 58.27
CA SER A 290 0.67 20.95 57.42
C SER A 290 -0.50 20.06 57.86
N ASN A 291 -0.73 19.94 59.18
CA ASN A 291 -1.86 19.21 59.76
C ASN A 291 -3.21 19.88 59.45
N VAL A 292 -3.25 21.22 59.34
CA VAL A 292 -4.46 22.00 58.98
C VAL A 292 -4.99 21.64 57.58
N THR A 293 -4.14 21.22 56.65
CA THR A 293 -4.56 20.89 55.27
C THR A 293 -5.50 19.69 55.17
N VAL A 294 -5.55 18.85 56.21
CA VAL A 294 -6.49 17.72 56.30
C VAL A 294 -7.96 18.19 56.37
N LEU A 295 -8.21 19.43 56.80
CA LEU A 295 -9.55 20.00 56.97
C LEU A 295 -10.37 20.15 55.67
N GLU A 296 -9.73 20.13 54.50
CA GLU A 296 -10.42 20.02 53.21
C GLU A 296 -11.38 18.79 53.16
N LYS A 297 -11.03 17.72 53.89
CA LYS A 297 -11.68 16.41 53.82
C LYS A 297 -12.37 15.99 55.13
N VAL A 298 -12.36 16.83 56.17
CA VAL A 298 -12.88 16.53 57.52
C VAL A 298 -13.99 17.49 57.89
N ARG A 299 -15.11 16.95 58.39
CA ARG A 299 -16.22 17.77 58.88
C ARG A 299 -15.81 18.53 60.15
N VAL A 300 -15.78 19.86 60.05
CA VAL A 300 -15.57 20.76 61.19
C VAL A 300 -16.61 20.52 62.29
N ILE A 301 -16.13 20.53 63.54
CA ILE A 301 -16.90 20.53 64.79
C ILE A 301 -16.47 21.73 65.65
N ASP A 302 -17.33 22.22 66.55
CA ASP A 302 -17.04 23.45 67.30
C ASP A 302 -15.76 23.40 68.18
N PRO A 303 -15.38 22.28 68.85
CA PRO A 303 -14.09 22.19 69.54
C PRO A 303 -12.89 22.42 68.62
N LEU A 304 -12.98 21.94 67.37
CA LEU A 304 -11.93 22.09 66.36
C LEU A 304 -11.83 23.54 65.84
N ARG A 305 -12.96 24.28 65.79
CA ARG A 305 -12.92 25.74 65.58
C ARG A 305 -12.13 26.44 66.68
N VAL A 306 -12.41 26.14 67.96
CA VAL A 306 -11.70 26.78 69.10
C VAL A 306 -10.19 26.52 69.05
N VAL A 307 -9.77 25.32 68.66
CA VAL A 307 -8.34 25.00 68.47
C VAL A 307 -7.73 25.73 67.27
N ILE A 308 -8.48 25.95 66.19
CA ILE A 308 -8.03 26.75 65.03
C ILE A 308 -7.97 28.25 65.37
N GLU A 309 -8.84 28.74 66.24
CA GLU A 309 -8.78 30.10 66.78
C GLU A 309 -7.55 30.29 67.69
N LYS A 310 -7.30 29.34 68.62
CA LYS A 310 -6.04 29.27 69.40
C LYS A 310 -4.79 29.20 68.50
N MET A 311 -4.87 28.49 67.38
CA MET A 311 -3.79 28.44 66.38
C MET A 311 -3.58 29.80 65.70
N ASN A 312 -4.65 30.48 65.27
CA ASN A 312 -4.56 31.83 64.71
C ASN A 312 -3.93 32.81 65.72
N ASP A 313 -4.27 32.73 67.01
CA ASP A 313 -3.65 33.54 68.06
C ASP A 313 -2.17 33.21 68.26
N THR A 314 -1.82 31.92 68.29
CA THR A 314 -0.43 31.46 68.39
C THR A 314 0.41 31.94 67.20
N LEU A 315 -0.16 31.89 65.98
CA LEU A 315 0.48 32.39 64.76
C LEU A 315 0.66 33.91 64.78
N LYS A 316 -0.31 34.70 65.27
CA LYS A 316 -0.17 36.16 65.44
C LYS A 316 1.00 36.49 66.37
N GLN A 317 1.10 35.80 67.50
CA GLN A 317 2.19 36.00 68.46
C GLN A 317 3.55 35.58 67.90
N ALA A 318 3.62 34.46 67.18
CA ALA A 318 4.84 34.02 66.49
C ALA A 318 5.28 35.02 65.39
N ALA A 319 4.34 35.53 64.59
CA ALA A 319 4.60 36.57 63.60
C ALA A 319 5.11 37.86 64.25
N SER A 320 4.51 38.26 65.37
CA SER A 320 4.91 39.41 66.16
C SER A 320 6.33 39.26 66.72
N LEU A 321 6.68 38.08 67.26
CA LEU A 321 8.01 37.75 67.78
C LEU A 321 9.08 37.74 66.68
N ILE A 322 8.81 37.09 65.55
CA ILE A 322 9.70 37.11 64.39
C ILE A 322 9.90 38.55 63.93
N GLN A 323 8.84 39.36 63.80
CA GLN A 323 8.95 40.75 63.39
C GLN A 323 9.76 41.61 64.38
N ALA A 324 9.55 41.45 65.69
CA ALA A 324 10.24 42.23 66.71
C ALA A 324 11.72 41.84 66.83
N TYR A 325 12.04 40.55 66.76
CA TYR A 325 13.42 40.05 66.75
C TYR A 325 14.16 40.44 65.46
N ARG A 326 13.51 40.35 64.28
CA ARG A 326 14.11 40.80 63.00
C ARG A 326 14.25 42.32 62.88
N LYS A 327 13.52 43.13 63.67
CA LYS A 327 13.74 44.57 63.83
C LYS A 327 15.04 44.89 64.61
N GLN A 328 15.55 43.98 65.45
CA GLN A 328 16.80 44.17 66.20
C GLN A 328 18.04 43.89 65.32
N GLY A 329 19.06 44.74 65.45
CA GLY A 329 20.38 44.52 64.86
C GLY A 329 21.08 43.29 65.44
N SER A 330 22.02 42.70 64.68
CA SER A 330 22.68 41.42 65.05
C SER A 330 23.31 41.42 66.44
N ILE A 331 23.91 42.54 66.87
CA ILE A 331 24.48 42.72 68.21
C ILE A 331 23.38 42.67 69.27
N ALA A 332 22.28 43.40 69.07
CA ALA A 332 21.16 43.48 70.01
C ALA A 332 20.39 42.15 70.12
N ARG A 333 20.19 41.45 68.99
CA ARG A 333 19.58 40.10 68.97
C ARG A 333 20.28 39.11 69.89
N ARG A 334 21.61 39.18 69.96
CA ARG A 334 22.47 38.24 70.70
C ARG A 334 22.75 38.65 72.13
N LEU A 335 22.98 39.95 72.39
CA LEU A 335 23.24 40.42 73.75
C LEU A 335 21.98 40.48 74.62
N ASN A 336 20.78 40.54 74.06
CA ASN A 336 19.52 40.55 74.83
C ASN A 336 19.05 39.12 75.14
N MET A 337 19.37 38.63 76.34
CA MET A 337 19.07 37.26 76.78
C MET A 337 17.58 36.93 76.85
N SER A 338 16.68 37.92 76.91
CA SER A 338 15.23 37.68 76.90
C SER A 338 14.75 37.05 75.57
N ASN A 339 15.46 37.31 74.47
CA ASN A 339 15.12 36.75 73.15
C ASN A 339 15.06 35.22 73.19
N SER A 340 16.07 34.56 73.76
CA SER A 340 16.12 33.10 73.84
C SER A 340 14.98 32.53 74.71
N GLN A 341 14.58 33.23 75.77
CA GLN A 341 13.43 32.83 76.59
C GLN A 341 12.10 32.97 75.82
N ASN A 342 11.93 34.07 75.07
CA ASN A 342 10.74 34.31 74.25
C ASN A 342 10.58 33.27 73.13
N PHE A 343 11.68 32.85 72.48
CA PHE A 343 11.63 31.77 71.48
C PHE A 343 11.33 30.40 72.09
N ILE A 344 11.81 30.10 73.31
CA ILE A 344 11.46 28.86 74.03
C ILE A 344 9.96 28.85 74.36
N ALA A 345 9.42 29.93 74.94
CA ALA A 345 8.00 30.03 75.24
C ALA A 345 7.12 29.92 73.98
N MET A 346 7.54 30.51 72.86
CA MET A 346 6.83 30.37 71.58
C MET A 346 6.86 28.93 71.03
N ALA A 347 8.00 28.24 71.15
CA ALA A 347 8.14 26.84 70.76
C ALA A 347 7.24 25.92 71.60
N GLU A 348 7.10 26.19 72.91
CA GLU A 348 6.18 25.49 73.80
C GLU A 348 4.71 25.75 73.42
N MET A 349 4.31 27.01 73.16
CA MET A 349 2.95 27.35 72.74
C MET A 349 2.55 26.71 71.40
N ILE A 350 3.43 26.75 70.39
CA ILE A 350 3.18 26.07 69.11
C ILE A 350 3.10 24.56 69.31
N THR A 351 3.92 23.99 70.19
CA THR A 351 3.88 22.55 70.50
C THR A 351 2.56 22.15 71.17
N SER A 352 2.08 22.90 72.17
CA SER A 352 0.76 22.69 72.77
C SER A 352 -0.35 22.82 71.73
N CYS A 353 -0.36 23.90 70.94
CA CYS A 353 -1.41 24.12 69.95
C CYS A 353 -1.42 23.06 68.85
N THR A 354 -0.26 22.53 68.47
CA THR A 354 -0.14 21.44 67.50
C THR A 354 -0.63 20.11 68.08
N GLN A 355 -0.37 19.84 69.37
CA GLN A 355 -0.88 18.65 70.04
C GLN A 355 -2.41 18.69 70.15
N ASP A 356 -2.99 19.83 70.52
CA ASP A 356 -4.44 20.04 70.54
C ASP A 356 -5.07 19.83 69.14
N LEU A 357 -4.39 20.33 68.10
CA LEU A 357 -4.83 20.22 66.70
C LEU A 357 -4.78 18.77 66.19
N MET A 358 -3.67 18.05 66.40
CA MET A 358 -3.55 16.64 66.01
C MET A 358 -4.57 15.75 66.74
N LEU A 359 -4.80 16.01 68.03
CA LEU A 359 -5.83 15.32 68.82
C LEU A 359 -7.24 15.57 68.27
N SER A 360 -7.56 16.84 67.98
CA SER A 360 -8.87 17.27 67.48
C SER A 360 -9.15 16.78 66.05
N LEU A 361 -8.11 16.59 65.23
CA LEU A 361 -8.19 16.03 63.88
C LEU A 361 -8.07 14.50 63.84
N GLN A 362 -7.84 13.83 64.98
CA GLN A 362 -7.61 12.38 65.08
C GLN A 362 -6.47 11.86 64.18
N ILE A 363 -5.45 12.69 63.93
CA ILE A 363 -4.36 12.36 63.00
C ILE A 363 -3.48 11.25 63.60
N GLN A 364 -3.37 10.13 62.89
CA GLN A 364 -2.40 9.08 63.22
C GLN A 364 -0.98 9.58 62.89
N GLN A 365 -0.07 9.40 63.86
CA GLN A 365 1.29 9.94 63.80
C GLN A 365 2.08 9.38 62.62
N THR A 366 2.32 10.23 61.61
CA THR A 366 3.03 9.89 60.37
C THR A 366 4.16 10.87 60.02
N GLY A 367 4.27 11.99 60.75
CA GLY A 367 5.34 12.98 60.64
C GLY A 367 6.32 12.92 61.81
N ASP A 368 7.52 13.49 61.63
CA ASP A 368 8.57 13.49 62.64
C ASP A 368 8.30 14.48 63.80
N LEU A 369 7.96 13.92 64.97
CA LEU A 369 7.71 14.67 66.19
C LEU A 369 8.98 15.25 66.84
N ALA A 370 10.18 14.94 66.32
CA ALA A 370 11.43 15.58 66.77
C ALA A 370 11.40 17.10 66.56
N VAL A 371 10.71 17.60 65.53
CA VAL A 371 10.56 19.05 65.25
C VAL A 371 9.85 19.78 66.40
N LEU A 372 8.87 19.15 67.05
CA LEU A 372 8.17 19.73 68.20
C LEU A 372 8.94 19.52 69.52
N THR A 373 9.66 18.40 69.66
CA THR A 373 10.25 17.98 70.95
C THR A 373 11.72 18.36 71.15
N ARG A 374 12.43 18.79 70.11
CA ARG A 374 13.80 19.33 70.23
C ARG A 374 13.82 20.70 70.93
N SER A 375 14.92 21.01 71.61
CA SER A 375 15.20 22.35 72.15
C SER A 375 15.39 23.38 71.04
N VAL A 376 15.02 24.64 71.30
CA VAL A 376 15.37 25.79 70.44
C VAL A 376 16.90 25.86 70.26
N PRO A 377 17.42 26.06 69.04
CA PRO A 377 18.86 26.09 68.79
C PRO A 377 19.53 27.35 69.34
N PHE A 378 20.78 27.17 69.79
CA PHE A 378 21.72 28.24 70.11
C PHE A 378 22.88 28.15 69.12
N ASP A 379 23.30 29.27 68.54
CA ASP A 379 24.54 29.32 67.75
C ASP A 379 25.76 29.57 68.64
N ALA A 380 26.98 29.37 68.13
CA ALA A 380 28.20 29.57 68.91
C ALA A 380 28.37 31.02 69.42
N GLN A 381 27.77 31.99 68.71
CA GLN A 381 27.84 33.41 69.01
C GLN A 381 26.77 33.84 70.03
N ASP A 382 25.66 33.09 70.16
CA ASP A 382 24.74 33.15 71.29
C ASP A 382 25.41 32.65 72.59
N GLU A 383 26.19 31.57 72.52
CA GLU A 383 26.93 31.05 73.69
C GLU A 383 28.04 32.03 74.11
N GLU A 384 28.81 32.56 73.15
CA GLU A 384 29.78 33.62 73.45
C GLU A 384 29.12 34.90 73.99
N ALA A 385 27.90 35.25 73.56
CA ALA A 385 27.12 36.33 74.16
C ALA A 385 26.71 36.01 75.60
N ARG A 386 26.24 34.77 75.86
CA ARG A 386 25.85 34.32 77.20
C ARG A 386 27.03 34.31 78.17
N GLU A 387 28.21 33.85 77.74
CA GLU A 387 29.43 33.94 78.53
C GLU A 387 29.88 35.38 78.75
N PHE A 388 29.82 36.24 77.73
CA PHE A 388 30.20 37.66 77.85
C PHE A 388 29.26 38.43 78.80
N VAL A 389 27.95 38.17 78.74
CA VAL A 389 26.94 38.72 79.67
C VAL A 389 27.19 38.24 81.10
N LYS A 390 27.53 36.95 81.28
CA LYS A 390 27.83 36.37 82.60
C LYS A 390 29.13 36.91 83.18
N LEU A 391 30.16 37.13 82.36
CA LEU A 391 31.47 37.63 82.78
C LEU A 391 31.40 39.10 83.27
N HIS A 392 30.59 39.92 82.62
CA HIS A 392 30.51 41.37 82.88
C HIS A 392 29.38 41.79 83.86
N GLY A 393 28.88 40.86 84.68
CA GLY A 393 27.93 41.18 85.76
C GLY A 393 26.45 41.17 85.36
N GLY A 394 26.10 40.60 84.20
CA GLY A 394 24.73 40.39 83.76
C GLY A 394 24.17 41.50 82.84
N GLN A 395 22.96 41.26 82.35
CA GLN A 395 22.30 42.06 81.30
C GLN A 395 22.32 43.57 81.58
N SER A 396 21.95 43.97 82.80
CA SER A 396 21.83 45.38 83.18
C SER A 396 23.14 46.16 83.12
N ALA A 397 24.28 45.50 83.35
CA ALA A 397 25.60 46.12 83.28
C ALA A 397 26.01 46.46 81.83
N ILE A 398 25.65 45.59 80.88
CA ILE A 398 25.90 45.79 79.44
C ILE A 398 24.93 46.83 78.86
N ASN A 399 23.63 46.75 79.18
CA ASN A 399 22.62 47.70 78.70
C ASN A 399 22.90 49.16 79.13
N SER A 400 23.69 49.35 80.19
CA SER A 400 24.07 50.67 80.74
C SER A 400 25.49 51.12 80.35
N ASN A 401 26.26 50.32 79.59
CA ASN A 401 27.65 50.64 79.26
C ASN A 401 27.97 50.38 77.77
N PRO A 402 27.95 51.42 76.91
CA PRO A 402 28.24 51.29 75.48
C PRO A 402 29.61 50.69 75.15
N ALA A 403 30.62 50.86 76.01
CA ALA A 403 31.96 50.35 75.75
C ALA A 403 32.01 48.81 75.75
N LEU A 404 31.21 48.14 76.60
CA LEU A 404 31.11 46.68 76.62
C LEU A 404 30.40 46.15 75.36
N VAL A 405 29.44 46.90 74.83
CA VAL A 405 28.74 46.56 73.58
C VAL A 405 29.68 46.73 72.38
N GLU A 406 30.52 47.77 72.36
CA GLU A 406 31.55 47.96 71.33
C GLU A 406 32.67 46.91 71.41
N GLU A 407 33.06 46.49 72.62
CA GLU A 407 34.01 45.39 72.84
C GLU A 407 33.46 44.06 72.29
N PHE A 408 32.21 43.73 72.62
CA PHE A 408 31.54 42.55 72.07
C PHE A 408 31.41 42.63 70.54
N ALA A 409 31.03 43.79 69.99
CA ALA A 409 30.94 43.99 68.54
C ALA A 409 32.29 43.73 67.85
N LYS A 410 33.40 44.25 68.40
CA LYS A 410 34.76 43.99 67.90
C LYS A 410 35.15 42.52 67.98
N LYS A 411 34.87 41.86 69.12
CA LYS A 411 35.13 40.42 69.33
C LYS A 411 34.41 39.55 68.29
N MET A 412 33.13 39.84 68.02
CA MET A 412 32.31 39.07 67.08
C MET A 412 32.41 39.54 65.62
N HIS A 413 33.31 40.49 65.33
CA HIS A 413 33.50 41.12 64.02
C HIS A 413 32.23 41.76 63.42
N LEU A 414 31.34 42.26 64.27
CA LEU A 414 30.10 42.93 63.90
C LEU A 414 30.29 44.45 63.84
N THR A 415 29.71 45.10 62.82
CA THR A 415 29.68 46.56 62.74
C THR A 415 28.69 47.14 63.76
N MET A 416 29.20 47.90 64.71
CA MET A 416 28.38 48.71 65.61
C MET A 416 27.63 49.80 64.82
N SER A 417 26.41 50.12 65.21
CA SER A 417 25.67 51.29 64.73
C SER A 417 25.07 52.07 65.89
N ASP A 418 24.83 53.36 65.69
CA ASP A 418 24.40 54.29 66.74
C ASP A 418 23.07 53.85 67.40
N GLN A 419 22.23 53.12 66.66
CA GLN A 419 20.93 52.61 67.11
C GLN A 419 21.00 51.33 67.98
N VAL A 420 22.17 50.70 68.13
CA VAL A 420 22.28 49.43 68.89
C VAL A 420 21.96 49.63 70.37
N MET A 421 22.33 50.76 70.98
CA MET A 421 22.04 51.03 72.40
C MET A 421 20.54 51.23 72.64
N ASP A 422 19.85 51.97 71.77
CA ASP A 422 18.40 52.16 71.84
C ASP A 422 17.65 50.82 71.72
N GLN A 423 18.10 49.95 70.80
CA GLN A 423 17.57 48.60 70.60
C GLN A 423 17.84 47.66 71.80
N MET A 424 18.93 47.87 72.55
CA MET A 424 19.21 47.15 73.79
C MET A 424 18.38 47.64 74.99
N GLN A 425 17.85 48.87 74.95
CA GLN A 425 17.06 49.47 76.03
C GLN A 425 15.54 49.39 75.80
N THR A 426 15.09 49.09 74.58
CA THR A 426 13.67 48.90 74.26
C THR A 426 13.19 47.53 74.76
N SER A 427 12.15 47.48 75.63
CA SER A 427 11.55 46.20 76.01
C SER A 427 10.89 45.53 74.80
N MET A 428 11.14 44.22 74.65
CA MET A 428 10.53 43.40 73.61
C MET A 428 9.00 43.40 73.73
N GLU A 429 8.46 43.39 74.95
CA GLU A 429 7.02 43.25 75.26
C GLU A 429 6.18 44.33 74.56
N GLY A 430 6.60 45.59 74.64
CA GLY A 430 5.90 46.71 73.98
C GLY A 430 5.96 46.63 72.45
N ILE A 431 7.05 46.13 71.87
CA ILE A 431 7.16 45.89 70.43
C ILE A 431 6.22 44.75 70.00
N LEU A 432 6.06 43.72 70.83
CA LEU A 432 5.17 42.58 70.57
C LEU A 432 3.70 43.01 70.57
N GLU A 433 3.27 43.85 71.52
CA GLU A 433 1.91 44.39 71.58
C GLU A 433 1.59 45.32 70.40
N GLU A 434 2.53 46.20 70.00
CA GLU A 434 2.38 47.08 68.82
C GLU A 434 2.26 46.26 67.53
N ASN A 435 3.18 45.32 67.30
CA ASN A 435 3.18 44.44 66.13
C ASN A 435 1.91 43.59 66.08
N GLN A 436 1.46 42.99 67.21
CA GLN A 436 0.25 42.18 67.25
C GLN A 436 -1.00 43.02 66.96
N SER A 437 -1.11 44.21 67.55
CA SER A 437 -2.22 45.15 67.28
C SER A 437 -2.27 45.54 65.80
N ARG A 438 -1.11 45.76 65.18
CA ARG A 438 -0.98 46.05 63.75
C ARG A 438 -1.40 44.86 62.87
N ILE A 439 -0.98 43.64 63.22
CA ILE A 439 -1.37 42.41 62.50
C ILE A 439 -2.89 42.21 62.59
N GLU A 440 -3.50 42.45 63.75
CA GLU A 440 -4.96 42.36 63.90
C GLU A 440 -5.73 43.40 63.10
N ASN A 441 -5.21 44.61 62.94
CA ASN A 441 -5.83 45.62 62.08
C ASN A 441 -5.77 45.21 60.61
N ILE A 442 -4.62 44.70 60.14
CA ILE A 442 -4.48 44.13 58.78
C ILE A 442 -5.48 42.98 58.56
N LEU A 443 -5.68 42.11 59.56
CA LEU A 443 -6.66 41.02 59.50
C LEU A 443 -8.11 41.54 59.42
N LYS A 444 -8.47 42.56 60.20
CA LYS A 444 -9.82 43.19 60.18
C LYS A 444 -10.12 43.91 58.87
N GLU A 445 -9.13 44.59 58.28
CA GLU A 445 -9.25 45.24 56.98
C GLU A 445 -9.44 44.21 55.85
N SER A 446 -8.56 43.21 55.79
CA SER A 446 -8.53 42.20 54.72
C SER A 446 -9.70 41.20 54.73
N SER A 447 -10.32 40.93 55.89
CA SER A 447 -11.41 39.95 56.00
C SER A 447 -12.76 40.41 55.41
N SER A 448 -12.90 41.68 55.03
CA SER A 448 -14.22 42.30 54.79
C SER A 448 -14.65 42.43 53.32
N ASN A 449 -13.73 42.70 52.38
CA ASN A 449 -14.08 42.98 50.98
C ASN A 449 -13.20 42.23 49.95
N THR A 450 -11.87 42.32 50.08
CA THR A 450 -10.92 41.91 49.01
C THR A 450 -11.02 40.44 48.60
N VAL A 451 -11.31 39.54 49.56
CA VAL A 451 -11.46 38.09 49.30
C VAL A 451 -12.67 37.82 48.38
N ALA A 452 -13.78 38.51 48.60
CA ALA A 452 -15.01 38.30 47.83
C ALA A 452 -14.86 38.78 46.37
N GLU A 453 -14.25 39.95 46.15
CA GLU A 453 -14.04 40.48 44.81
C GLU A 453 -13.00 39.68 44.01
N THR A 454 -11.89 39.29 44.64
CA THR A 454 -10.84 38.50 43.97
C THR A 454 -11.35 37.13 43.52
N ILE A 455 -12.11 36.44 44.38
CA ILE A 455 -12.76 35.15 44.02
C ILE A 455 -13.80 35.36 42.91
N LYS A 456 -14.57 36.46 42.94
CA LYS A 456 -15.62 36.75 41.95
C LYS A 456 -15.06 37.11 40.57
N ALA A 457 -13.94 37.82 40.52
CA ALA A 457 -13.23 38.12 39.27
C ALA A 457 -12.66 36.84 38.64
N LEU A 458 -11.90 36.05 39.42
CA LEU A 458 -11.33 34.78 38.97
C LEU A 458 -12.42 33.79 38.52
N ALA A 459 -13.57 33.75 39.21
CA ALA A 459 -14.71 32.94 38.84
C ALA A 459 -15.51 33.46 37.62
N SER A 460 -15.28 34.69 37.15
CA SER A 460 -15.78 35.17 35.84
C SER A 460 -14.84 34.73 34.73
N GLU A 461 -13.53 34.98 34.89
CA GLU A 461 -12.50 34.61 33.92
C GLU A 461 -12.47 33.09 33.65
N VAL A 462 -12.58 32.27 34.70
CA VAL A 462 -12.70 30.80 34.54
C VAL A 462 -13.97 30.42 33.77
N ARG A 463 -15.11 31.08 33.99
CA ARG A 463 -16.35 30.80 33.23
C ARG A 463 -16.27 31.26 31.78
N GLU A 464 -15.60 32.38 31.51
CA GLU A 464 -15.38 32.87 30.15
C GLU A 464 -14.46 31.90 29.39
N GLN A 465 -13.40 31.39 30.02
CA GLN A 465 -12.59 30.31 29.45
C GLN A 465 -13.37 28.98 29.33
N GLU A 466 -14.20 28.60 30.30
CA GLU A 466 -15.01 27.37 30.25
C GLU A 466 -16.14 27.41 29.21
N SER A 467 -16.70 28.59 28.93
CA SER A 467 -17.74 28.79 27.90
C SER A 467 -17.19 29.01 26.49
N GLU A 468 -15.88 29.15 26.33
CA GLU A 468 -15.22 29.16 25.03
C GLU A 468 -15.46 27.83 24.28
N GLN A 469 -15.94 27.93 23.04
CA GLN A 469 -16.20 26.77 22.19
C GLN A 469 -14.91 25.98 21.93
N ARG A 470 -15.02 24.65 21.90
CA ARG A 470 -13.92 23.72 21.64
C ARG A 470 -14.04 23.04 20.29
N PRO A 471 -13.67 23.70 19.18
CA PRO A 471 -13.59 23.03 17.88
C PRO A 471 -12.52 21.92 17.90
N THR A 472 -12.78 20.84 17.15
CA THR A 472 -11.76 19.83 16.84
C THR A 472 -10.86 20.35 15.71
N CYS A 473 -9.55 20.29 15.90
CA CYS A 473 -8.59 20.65 14.86
C CYS A 473 -8.45 19.55 13.81
N LEU A 474 -8.78 19.86 12.56
CA LEU A 474 -8.74 18.91 11.44
C LEU A 474 -7.32 18.53 10.97
N GLN A 475 -6.27 19.09 11.58
CA GLN A 475 -4.87 18.75 11.29
C GLN A 475 -4.30 17.68 12.24
N CYS A 476 -4.87 17.53 13.45
CA CYS A 476 -4.32 16.66 14.49
C CYS A 476 -5.38 15.99 15.40
N ASP A 477 -6.66 16.13 15.07
CA ASP A 477 -7.84 15.55 15.73
C ASP A 477 -7.93 15.80 17.24
N LYS A 478 -7.46 16.97 17.70
CA LYS A 478 -7.57 17.44 19.08
C LYS A 478 -8.54 18.60 19.19
N GLU A 479 -9.40 18.59 20.20
CA GLU A 479 -10.07 19.80 20.68
C GLU A 479 -9.05 20.88 21.04
N TYR A 480 -9.36 22.13 20.72
CA TYR A 480 -8.55 23.29 21.09
C TYR A 480 -9.44 24.49 21.47
N ARG A 481 -8.81 25.54 22.01
CA ARG A 481 -9.43 26.85 22.28
C ARG A 481 -8.74 27.90 21.40
N GLU A 482 -9.48 28.87 20.86
CA GLU A 482 -8.90 29.95 20.06
C GLU A 482 -8.02 30.87 20.94
N SER A 483 -8.37 31.06 22.22
CA SER A 483 -7.55 31.74 23.23
C SER A 483 -6.16 31.10 23.45
N ALA A 484 -6.03 29.80 23.15
CA ALA A 484 -4.80 29.03 23.23
C ALA A 484 -4.18 28.71 21.85
N ASN A 485 -4.74 29.23 20.76
CA ASN A 485 -4.37 28.86 19.38
C ASN A 485 -3.12 29.61 18.88
N GLY A 486 -1.99 29.36 19.53
CA GLY A 486 -0.69 29.90 19.13
C GLY A 486 -0.02 29.16 17.96
N PRO A 487 1.03 29.74 17.36
CA PRO A 487 1.70 29.23 16.14
C PRO A 487 2.40 27.88 16.27
N GLU A 488 2.46 27.28 17.47
CA GLU A 488 3.00 25.93 17.69
C GLU A 488 2.02 25.00 18.46
N ALA A 489 0.77 25.42 18.66
CA ALA A 489 -0.21 24.68 19.46
C ALA A 489 -0.63 23.36 18.77
N CYS A 490 -0.85 23.40 17.45
CA CYS A 490 -1.11 22.22 16.66
C CYS A 490 0.20 21.53 16.24
N SER A 491 0.22 20.20 16.27
CA SER A 491 1.36 19.36 15.90
C SER A 491 0.91 18.21 15.00
N PHE A 492 1.44 18.14 13.77
CA PHE A 492 1.00 17.19 12.74
C PHE A 492 2.13 16.76 11.79
N HIS A 493 1.81 15.88 10.84
CA HIS A 493 2.67 15.45 9.73
C HIS A 493 2.16 15.98 8.40
N LYS A 494 3.08 16.25 7.46
CA LYS A 494 2.74 16.76 6.12
C LYS A 494 2.31 15.69 5.14
N SER A 495 2.61 14.42 5.38
CA SER A 495 2.32 13.29 4.48
C SER A 495 1.32 12.30 5.09
N THR A 496 0.90 11.30 4.31
CA THR A 496 0.29 10.07 4.85
C THR A 496 1.33 9.20 5.56
N GLU A 497 0.86 8.24 6.37
CA GLU A 497 1.69 7.20 6.98
C GLU A 497 1.95 6.07 5.96
N GLN A 498 3.18 5.58 5.90
CA GLN A 498 3.61 4.45 5.08
C GLN A 498 4.44 3.50 5.95
N ASN A 499 4.02 2.24 6.04
CA ASN A 499 4.70 1.17 6.80
C ASN A 499 5.05 1.53 8.26
N GLY A 500 4.23 2.35 8.92
CA GLY A 500 4.47 2.80 10.31
C GLY A 500 5.38 4.04 10.43
N THR A 501 5.61 4.80 9.36
CA THR A 501 6.41 6.03 9.35
C THR A 501 5.82 7.07 8.40
N TYR A 502 5.97 8.36 8.68
CA TYR A 502 5.48 9.41 7.78
C TYR A 502 6.57 9.81 6.78
N SER A 503 6.28 9.73 5.48
CA SER A 503 7.25 10.00 4.40
C SER A 503 7.80 11.44 4.38
N CYS A 504 7.13 12.40 5.04
CA CYS A 504 7.68 13.75 5.23
C CYS A 504 8.84 13.86 6.24
N CYS A 505 9.12 12.84 7.06
CA CYS A 505 10.21 12.90 8.05
C CYS A 505 10.82 11.57 8.52
N GLY A 506 10.27 10.42 8.13
CA GLY A 506 10.71 9.08 8.55
C GLY A 506 10.40 8.72 10.02
N LYS A 507 9.60 9.53 10.73
CA LYS A 507 9.30 9.36 12.17
C LYS A 507 7.80 9.18 12.41
N LYS A 508 7.44 8.67 13.60
CA LYS A 508 6.05 8.65 14.10
C LYS A 508 5.65 9.93 14.83
N SER A 509 6.57 10.56 15.56
CA SER A 509 6.35 11.85 16.22
C SER A 509 6.11 12.97 15.18
N PRO A 510 5.09 13.83 15.35
CA PRO A 510 4.83 14.98 14.48
C PRO A 510 6.09 15.80 14.13
N CYS A 511 6.13 16.34 12.92
CA CYS A 511 7.29 17.06 12.39
C CYS A 511 6.98 18.50 11.96
N THR A 512 5.74 18.95 12.08
CA THR A 512 5.28 20.30 11.74
C THR A 512 4.41 20.85 12.86
N PHE A 513 4.55 22.14 13.12
CA PHE A 513 3.81 22.88 14.14
C PHE A 513 3.12 24.08 13.49
N SER A 514 1.93 24.46 13.98
CA SER A 514 1.11 25.56 13.45
C SER A 514 0.03 25.99 14.45
N ASN A 515 -0.75 27.02 14.10
CA ASN A 515 -2.10 27.19 14.63
C ASN A 515 -2.98 25.97 14.29
N HIS A 516 -3.86 25.59 15.21
CA HIS A 516 -5.00 24.72 14.93
C HIS A 516 -5.98 25.35 13.92
N ARG A 517 -6.72 24.50 13.21
CA ARG A 517 -7.75 24.88 12.22
C ARG A 517 -8.98 23.99 12.37
N SER A 518 -10.15 24.61 12.50
CA SER A 518 -11.48 23.97 12.54
C SER A 518 -12.09 23.69 11.15
N VAL A 519 -11.47 24.17 10.07
CA VAL A 519 -11.94 24.04 8.68
C VAL A 519 -10.80 23.55 7.79
N HIS A 520 -11.10 22.64 6.85
CA HIS A 520 -10.12 22.17 5.88
C HIS A 520 -9.69 23.29 4.93
N HIS A 521 -8.38 23.46 4.77
CA HIS A 521 -7.74 24.42 3.87
C HIS A 521 -6.67 23.72 3.01
N CYS A 522 -6.28 24.35 1.90
CA CYS A 522 -5.16 23.91 1.07
C CYS A 522 -3.87 24.76 1.24
N ASP A 523 -3.84 25.75 2.15
CA ASP A 523 -2.68 26.63 2.43
C ASP A 523 -1.32 25.91 2.57
N TYR A 524 -1.34 24.70 3.14
CA TYR A 524 -0.18 23.83 3.34
C TYR A 524 -0.62 22.37 3.56
N PRO A 525 0.23 21.38 3.26
CA PRO A 525 -0.08 19.95 3.38
C PRO A 525 -0.15 19.45 4.83
N TYR A 526 -1.10 18.56 5.12
CA TYR A 526 -1.23 17.80 6.38
C TYR A 526 -1.96 16.47 6.16
N THR A 527 -1.65 15.44 6.95
CA THR A 527 -2.14 14.05 6.83
C THR A 527 -3.63 13.95 6.47
N ASN A 528 -4.49 14.50 7.33
CA ASN A 528 -5.94 14.28 7.28
C ASN A 528 -6.60 14.96 6.06
N PHE A 529 -5.91 15.90 5.41
CA PHE A 529 -6.38 16.50 4.16
C PHE A 529 -6.42 15.49 3.01
N TYR A 530 -5.50 14.53 2.99
CA TYR A 530 -5.45 13.52 1.92
C TYR A 530 -6.64 12.59 1.98
N ASP A 531 -7.02 12.14 3.18
CA ASP A 531 -8.18 11.25 3.36
C ASP A 531 -9.50 11.98 3.08
N TYR A 532 -9.59 13.26 3.43
CA TYR A 532 -10.71 14.16 3.09
C TYR A 532 -10.83 14.38 1.57
N ALA A 533 -9.74 14.81 0.91
CA ALA A 533 -9.73 15.06 -0.53
C ALA A 533 -9.93 13.77 -1.33
N TYR A 534 -9.37 12.65 -0.88
CA TYR A 534 -9.60 11.34 -1.50
C TYR A 534 -11.03 10.85 -1.30
N SER A 535 -11.66 11.07 -0.13
CA SER A 535 -13.07 10.69 0.04
C SER A 535 -14.03 11.48 -0.85
N ILE A 536 -13.60 12.60 -1.42
CA ILE A 536 -14.35 13.39 -2.40
C ILE A 536 -13.96 13.02 -3.84
N THR A 537 -12.68 12.83 -4.15
CA THR A 537 -12.18 12.67 -5.54
C THR A 537 -11.94 11.23 -6.00
N GLY A 538 -11.89 10.26 -5.08
CA GLY A 538 -11.65 8.85 -5.37
C GLY A 538 -12.89 8.04 -5.77
N PHE A 539 -14.06 8.67 -5.89
CA PHE A 539 -15.36 8.02 -6.11
C PHE A 539 -16.18 8.75 -7.17
N THR A 540 -17.14 8.05 -7.78
CA THR A 540 -17.99 8.57 -8.88
C THR A 540 -19.36 9.06 -8.41
N ASP A 541 -19.78 8.76 -7.18
CA ASP A 541 -21.04 9.26 -6.59
C ASP A 541 -20.87 10.57 -5.80
N THR A 542 -19.63 10.97 -5.54
CA THR A 542 -19.26 12.15 -4.72
C THR A 542 -19.15 13.44 -5.52
N ILE A 543 -18.74 13.37 -6.79
CA ILE A 543 -18.57 14.52 -7.67
C ILE A 543 -19.18 14.28 -9.05
N ASN A 544 -19.75 15.32 -9.65
CA ASN A 544 -20.20 15.32 -11.04
C ASN A 544 -19.33 16.31 -11.83
N GLY A 545 -18.44 15.80 -12.68
CA GLY A 545 -17.43 16.58 -13.40
C GLY A 545 -18.03 17.43 -14.52
N TRP A 546 -17.73 18.73 -14.51
CA TRP A 546 -18.13 19.64 -15.60
C TRP A 546 -17.03 19.72 -16.67
N ALA A 547 -15.78 19.88 -16.25
CA ALA A 547 -14.63 19.82 -17.14
C ALA A 547 -13.37 19.36 -16.44
N GLU A 548 -12.57 18.59 -17.17
CA GLU A 548 -11.20 18.25 -16.81
C GLU A 548 -10.26 18.53 -17.98
N VAL A 549 -9.06 19.01 -17.66
CA VAL A 549 -7.88 18.95 -18.52
C VAL A 549 -6.82 18.11 -17.80
N LEU A 550 -6.30 17.11 -18.51
CA LEU A 550 -5.37 16.12 -18.00
C LEU A 550 -4.33 15.89 -19.08
N GLU A 551 -3.08 16.26 -18.81
CA GLU A 551 -1.96 16.08 -19.73
C GLU A 551 -0.82 15.35 -19.02
N LYS A 552 -0.23 14.36 -19.71
CA LYS A 552 0.84 13.50 -19.19
C LYS A 552 2.12 13.78 -19.95
N ASP A 553 3.18 14.09 -19.22
CA ASP A 553 4.48 14.38 -19.77
C ASP A 553 5.16 13.09 -20.26
N LEU A 554 5.39 12.99 -21.57
CA LEU A 554 5.85 11.74 -22.19
C LEU A 554 7.29 11.38 -21.79
N VAL A 555 8.09 12.28 -21.22
CA VAL A 555 9.45 11.97 -20.75
C VAL A 555 9.42 11.53 -19.29
N SER A 556 8.90 12.37 -18.40
CA SER A 556 8.93 12.17 -16.95
C SER A 556 7.81 11.29 -16.38
N ASN A 557 6.76 11.02 -17.15
CA ASN A 557 5.49 10.43 -16.70
C ASN A 557 4.73 11.28 -15.64
N ASN A 558 5.12 12.55 -15.42
CA ASN A 558 4.36 13.45 -14.56
C ASN A 558 3.02 13.82 -15.22
N THR A 559 1.95 13.95 -14.42
CA THR A 559 0.62 14.30 -14.92
C THR A 559 0.18 15.65 -14.35
N GLN A 560 -0.10 16.61 -15.23
CA GLN A 560 -0.66 17.92 -14.88
C GLN A 560 -2.18 17.87 -15.06
N LYS A 561 -2.91 18.01 -13.95
CA LYS A 561 -4.39 17.93 -13.87
C LYS A 561 -4.99 19.25 -13.42
N ALA A 562 -6.06 19.70 -14.07
CA ALA A 562 -6.97 20.70 -13.53
C ALA A 562 -8.42 20.32 -13.86
N SER A 563 -9.31 20.39 -12.89
CA SER A 563 -10.71 19.94 -13.01
C SER A 563 -11.66 20.80 -12.18
N ILE A 564 -12.87 20.99 -12.72
CA ILE A 564 -13.99 21.66 -12.07
C ILE A 564 -15.24 20.76 -12.10
N SER A 565 -15.92 20.65 -10.96
CA SER A 565 -17.00 19.69 -10.73
C SER A 565 -18.06 20.26 -9.78
N LYS A 566 -19.32 19.80 -9.91
CA LYS A 566 -20.28 19.89 -8.81
C LYS A 566 -19.86 18.90 -7.71
N LEU A 567 -19.85 19.34 -6.47
CA LEU A 567 -19.80 18.45 -5.30
C LEU A 567 -21.21 17.91 -5.02
N VAL A 568 -21.32 16.59 -4.88
CA VAL A 568 -22.59 15.88 -4.64
C VAL A 568 -22.61 15.28 -3.23
N ARG A 569 -21.50 14.68 -2.77
CA ARG A 569 -21.37 14.06 -1.43
C ARG A 569 -19.96 14.27 -0.90
N TRP A 570 -19.79 14.55 0.40
CA TRP A 570 -18.46 14.68 1.04
C TRP A 570 -17.66 13.35 1.09
N ARG A 571 -18.38 12.23 1.06
CA ARG A 571 -17.84 10.87 1.03
C ARG A 571 -18.84 9.95 0.36
N SER A 572 -18.34 8.92 -0.33
CA SER A 572 -19.17 7.93 -1.01
C SER A 572 -20.20 7.30 -0.06
N TYR A 573 -21.40 7.05 -0.57
CA TYR A 573 -22.57 6.53 0.16
C TYR A 573 -23.14 7.41 1.30
N GLN A 574 -22.62 8.61 1.56
CA GLN A 574 -23.24 9.58 2.50
C GLN A 574 -24.37 10.38 1.83
N GLU A 575 -25.13 11.15 2.61
CA GLU A 575 -26.22 12.01 2.10
C GLU A 575 -25.74 13.05 1.08
N GLU A 576 -26.63 13.45 0.16
CA GLU A 576 -26.32 14.46 -0.85
C GLU A 576 -26.35 15.88 -0.28
N ILE A 577 -25.41 16.72 -0.72
CA ILE A 577 -25.33 18.11 -0.28
C ILE A 577 -26.43 18.93 -0.97
N ILE A 578 -27.37 19.43 -0.15
CA ILE A 578 -28.51 20.23 -0.59
C ILE A 578 -28.07 21.65 -1.01
N LYS A 579 -27.07 22.25 -0.33
CA LYS A 579 -26.47 23.54 -0.74
C LYS A 579 -25.68 23.34 -2.05
N PRO A 580 -25.90 24.15 -3.10
CA PRO A 580 -25.05 24.10 -4.29
C PRO A 580 -23.59 24.33 -3.91
N MET A 581 -22.70 23.42 -4.32
CA MET A 581 -21.26 23.54 -4.10
C MET A 581 -20.47 23.09 -5.32
N MET A 582 -19.41 23.84 -5.61
CA MET A 582 -18.48 23.68 -6.71
C MET A 582 -17.10 23.30 -6.16
N ILE A 583 -16.39 22.37 -6.78
CA ILE A 583 -14.98 22.10 -6.48
C ILE A 583 -14.10 22.54 -7.63
N ILE A 584 -12.99 23.20 -7.28
CA ILE A 584 -11.88 23.47 -8.19
C ILE A 584 -10.65 22.73 -7.65
N HIS A 585 -10.06 21.91 -8.50
CA HIS A 585 -8.91 21.06 -8.19
C HIS A 585 -7.82 21.27 -9.25
N VAL A 586 -6.59 21.54 -8.81
CA VAL A 586 -5.44 21.83 -9.68
C VAL A 586 -4.19 21.16 -9.10
N GLY A 587 -3.41 20.47 -9.94
CA GLY A 587 -2.20 19.75 -9.56
C GLY A 587 -2.45 18.33 -9.07
N ARG A 588 -1.52 17.82 -8.27
CA ARG A 588 -1.59 16.49 -7.62
C ARG A 588 -1.64 16.70 -6.11
N ILE A 589 -2.70 16.22 -5.47
CA ILE A 589 -2.88 16.35 -4.01
C ILE A 589 -1.91 15.42 -3.27
N TYR A 590 -0.68 15.89 -3.04
CA TYR A 590 0.38 15.16 -2.34
C TYR A 590 1.37 16.13 -1.68
N PHE A 591 2.18 15.67 -0.71
CA PHE A 591 2.91 16.57 0.20
C PHE A 591 4.15 17.25 -0.40
N ASP A 592 4.68 16.70 -1.49
CA ASP A 592 5.81 17.24 -2.27
C ASP A 592 5.37 18.12 -3.46
N SER A 593 4.07 18.12 -3.75
CA SER A 593 3.49 18.61 -5.00
C SER A 593 2.67 19.87 -4.74
N PRO A 594 2.88 20.99 -5.47
CA PRO A 594 1.99 22.13 -5.37
C PRO A 594 0.59 21.80 -5.90
N TYR A 595 -0.43 21.95 -5.07
CA TYR A 595 -1.83 21.73 -5.45
C TYR A 595 -2.76 22.82 -4.92
N TYR A 596 -3.94 22.89 -5.51
CA TYR A 596 -5.09 23.61 -4.98
C TYR A 596 -6.30 22.68 -5.00
N PHE A 597 -7.03 22.62 -3.89
CA PHE A 597 -8.25 21.84 -3.77
C PHE A 597 -9.17 22.57 -2.80
N GLN A 598 -10.25 23.14 -3.32
CA GLN A 598 -11.19 23.95 -2.56
C GLN A 598 -12.61 23.71 -3.04
N ALA A 599 -13.53 23.52 -2.08
CA ALA A 599 -14.96 23.63 -2.32
C ALA A 599 -15.40 25.09 -2.12
N PHE A 600 -16.30 25.55 -2.99
CA PHE A 600 -16.90 26.89 -2.99
C PHE A 600 -18.42 26.73 -2.90
N ASP A 601 -19.05 27.54 -2.05
CA ASP A 601 -20.48 27.85 -2.15
C ASP A 601 -20.72 29.25 -2.76
N ILE A 602 -21.99 29.66 -2.81
CA ILE A 602 -22.44 30.92 -3.44
C ILE A 602 -21.88 32.16 -2.72
N GLU A 603 -21.63 32.07 -1.41
CA GLU A 603 -21.06 33.16 -0.61
C GLU A 603 -19.53 33.24 -0.81
N ASP A 604 -18.84 32.09 -0.85
CA ASP A 604 -17.42 32.02 -1.23
C ASP A 604 -17.19 32.63 -2.62
N LEU A 605 -18.04 32.31 -3.60
CA LEU A 605 -17.90 32.83 -4.95
C LEU A 605 -18.21 34.34 -5.04
N LYS A 606 -19.13 34.87 -4.23
CA LYS A 606 -19.37 36.32 -4.12
C LYS A 606 -18.18 37.06 -3.49
N ALA A 607 -17.55 36.47 -2.47
CA ALA A 607 -16.33 36.99 -1.87
C ALA A 607 -15.15 36.93 -2.86
N ALA A 608 -15.02 35.83 -3.62
CA ALA A 608 -14.06 35.70 -4.70
C ALA A 608 -14.29 36.74 -5.80
N ASN A 609 -15.54 36.96 -6.23
CA ASN A 609 -15.89 37.98 -7.22
C ASN A 609 -15.47 39.37 -6.77
N SER A 610 -15.83 39.76 -5.54
CA SER A 610 -15.44 41.05 -4.95
C SER A 610 -13.91 41.23 -4.91
N LYS A 611 -13.16 40.17 -4.63
CA LYS A 611 -11.69 40.17 -4.65
C LYS A 611 -11.12 40.28 -6.07
N VAL A 612 -11.67 39.57 -7.04
CA VAL A 612 -11.26 39.62 -8.46
C VAL A 612 -11.56 41.00 -9.06
N HIS A 613 -12.75 41.56 -8.78
CA HIS A 613 -13.17 42.88 -9.22
C HIS A 613 -12.22 43.97 -8.67
N ASN A 614 -11.92 43.94 -7.37
CA ASN A 614 -11.06 44.94 -6.70
C ASN A 614 -9.56 44.82 -7.02
N THR A 615 -9.05 43.62 -7.33
CA THR A 615 -7.60 43.40 -7.56
C THR A 615 -7.23 43.20 -9.03
N GLY A 616 -8.19 42.92 -9.90
CA GLY A 616 -7.98 42.54 -11.29
C GLY A 616 -7.33 41.16 -11.51
N ASN A 617 -6.89 40.48 -10.45
CA ASN A 617 -6.21 39.19 -10.53
C ASN A 617 -7.22 38.04 -10.68
N THR A 618 -7.18 37.36 -11.82
CA THR A 618 -8.03 36.21 -12.15
C THR A 618 -7.43 34.85 -11.80
N VAL A 619 -6.13 34.75 -11.50
CA VAL A 619 -5.49 33.45 -11.27
C VAL A 619 -5.92 32.86 -9.92
N ILE A 620 -6.50 31.65 -9.97
CA ILE A 620 -6.88 30.88 -8.77
C ILE A 620 -5.64 30.19 -8.22
N PHE A 621 -4.99 29.38 -9.07
CA PHE A 621 -3.77 28.66 -8.75
C PHE A 621 -3.03 28.23 -10.02
N LYS A 622 -1.70 28.13 -9.95
CA LYS A 622 -0.82 27.54 -10.97
C LYS A 622 0.23 26.67 -10.27
N THR A 623 0.41 25.41 -10.68
CA THR A 623 1.28 24.44 -9.97
C THR A 623 2.76 24.82 -9.99
N THR A 624 3.23 25.45 -11.07
CA THR A 624 4.62 25.92 -11.16
C THR A 624 4.67 27.35 -11.68
N LYS A 625 5.80 28.04 -11.47
CA LYS A 625 6.05 29.35 -12.11
C LYS A 625 6.44 29.24 -13.59
N SER A 626 6.77 28.05 -14.08
CA SER A 626 7.20 27.84 -15.46
C SER A 626 6.03 27.91 -16.44
N ASP A 627 6.34 28.27 -17.70
CA ASP A 627 5.44 28.16 -18.85
C ASP A 627 5.80 26.94 -19.74
N SER A 628 6.72 26.09 -19.29
CA SER A 628 7.01 24.78 -19.89
C SER A 628 6.08 23.68 -19.38
N GLU A 629 5.79 23.68 -18.08
CA GLU A 629 4.99 22.64 -17.40
C GLU A 629 4.18 23.29 -16.27
N TYR A 630 2.84 23.15 -16.32
CA TYR A 630 1.93 23.59 -15.27
C TYR A 630 0.53 22.98 -15.43
N ALA A 631 -0.22 22.93 -14.33
CA ALA A 631 -1.67 22.95 -14.32
C ALA A 631 -2.12 24.28 -13.69
N MET A 632 -3.21 24.85 -14.18
CA MET A 632 -3.70 26.18 -13.79
C MET A 632 -5.22 26.25 -13.84
N ALA A 633 -5.80 27.03 -12.94
CA ALA A 633 -7.17 27.52 -13.04
C ALA A 633 -7.22 29.05 -12.87
N GLU A 634 -8.06 29.69 -13.68
CA GLU A 634 -8.28 31.14 -13.68
C GLU A 634 -9.79 31.42 -13.75
N TRP A 635 -10.27 32.46 -13.07
CA TRP A 635 -11.60 33.00 -13.28
C TRP A 635 -11.69 33.67 -14.66
N THR A 636 -12.74 33.40 -15.43
CA THR A 636 -13.10 34.27 -16.56
C THR A 636 -14.02 35.39 -16.07
N ARG A 637 -13.94 36.55 -16.73
CA ARG A 637 -14.76 37.72 -16.45
C ARG A 637 -15.66 38.07 -17.62
N ASP A 638 -16.78 38.71 -17.33
CA ASP A 638 -17.63 39.34 -18.33
C ASP A 638 -17.15 40.76 -18.70
N SER A 639 -17.99 41.52 -19.42
CA SER A 639 -17.74 42.91 -19.78
C SER A 639 -17.92 43.93 -18.65
N VAL A 640 -18.57 43.55 -17.55
CA VAL A 640 -18.77 44.38 -16.34
C VAL A 640 -17.57 44.23 -15.39
N GLY A 641 -16.88 43.10 -15.46
CA GLY A 641 -15.71 42.75 -14.64
C GLY A 641 -15.98 41.62 -13.65
N ASP A 642 -17.20 41.07 -13.63
CA ASP A 642 -17.62 40.02 -12.71
C ASP A 642 -17.30 38.62 -13.24
N ILE A 643 -17.11 37.66 -12.33
CA ILE A 643 -16.79 36.26 -12.66
C ILE A 643 -17.96 35.63 -13.42
N ASN A 644 -17.69 35.09 -14.61
CA ASN A 644 -18.69 34.41 -15.45
C ASN A 644 -18.31 32.97 -15.82
N GLY A 645 -17.24 32.43 -15.22
CA GLY A 645 -16.73 31.11 -15.58
C GLY A 645 -15.35 30.81 -15.00
N VAL A 646 -14.84 29.63 -15.34
CA VAL A 646 -13.49 29.16 -14.99
C VAL A 646 -12.80 28.64 -16.24
N LYS A 647 -11.60 29.17 -16.49
CA LYS A 647 -10.65 28.68 -17.49
C LYS A 647 -9.68 27.72 -16.79
N LEU A 648 -9.68 26.46 -17.24
CA LEU A 648 -8.70 25.46 -16.85
C LEU A 648 -7.60 25.38 -17.92
N SER A 649 -6.36 25.17 -17.53
CA SER A 649 -5.23 25.09 -18.47
C SER A 649 -4.14 24.15 -17.97
N CYS A 650 -3.80 23.13 -18.76
CA CYS A 650 -2.66 22.24 -18.50
C CYS A 650 -1.65 22.28 -19.65
N LYS A 651 -0.37 22.21 -19.29
CA LYS A 651 0.74 22.05 -20.23
C LYS A 651 1.82 21.17 -19.61
N VAL A 652 2.41 20.30 -20.41
CA VAL A 652 3.55 19.44 -20.05
C VAL A 652 4.77 19.78 -20.91
N SER A 653 5.98 19.40 -20.49
CA SER A 653 7.21 19.77 -21.19
C SER A 653 7.29 19.17 -22.61
N THR A 654 6.59 18.04 -22.82
CA THR A 654 6.46 17.37 -24.12
C THR A 654 5.35 17.92 -25.02
N GLY A 655 4.60 18.95 -24.58
CA GLY A 655 3.47 19.53 -25.31
C GLY A 655 3.75 20.94 -25.84
N ASP A 656 3.62 21.13 -27.16
CA ASP A 656 3.94 22.41 -27.83
C ASP A 656 3.02 23.57 -27.38
N ILE A 657 1.74 23.26 -27.14
CA ILE A 657 0.70 24.19 -26.68
C ILE A 657 0.07 23.70 -25.37
N ALA A 658 -0.67 24.56 -24.66
CA ALA A 658 -1.50 24.14 -23.54
C ALA A 658 -2.84 23.54 -24.02
N THR A 659 -3.38 22.58 -23.28
CA THR A 659 -4.82 22.23 -23.36
C THR A 659 -5.59 23.22 -22.50
N VAL A 660 -6.57 23.90 -23.08
CA VAL A 660 -7.35 24.95 -22.43
C VAL A 660 -8.84 24.70 -22.62
N LYS A 661 -9.58 24.64 -21.52
CA LYS A 661 -11.04 24.59 -21.50
C LYS A 661 -11.60 25.76 -20.70
N VAL A 662 -12.73 26.30 -21.12
CA VAL A 662 -13.49 27.32 -20.41
C VAL A 662 -14.87 26.76 -20.08
N VAL A 663 -15.24 26.82 -18.80
CA VAL A 663 -16.57 26.47 -18.29
C VAL A 663 -17.31 27.76 -17.96
N PRO A 664 -18.31 28.18 -18.75
CA PRO A 664 -19.22 29.25 -18.37
C PRO A 664 -19.96 28.85 -17.08
N LEU A 665 -20.04 29.74 -16.10
CA LEU A 665 -20.62 29.49 -14.78
C LEU A 665 -21.76 30.48 -14.50
N ASN A 666 -22.84 30.01 -13.88
CA ASN A 666 -23.81 30.86 -13.21
C ASN A 666 -23.41 31.00 -11.73
N THR A 667 -23.10 32.22 -11.30
CA THR A 667 -22.65 32.56 -9.95
C THR A 667 -23.73 32.43 -8.87
N GLU A 668 -25.01 32.47 -9.24
CA GLU A 668 -26.13 32.36 -8.30
C GLU A 668 -26.51 30.90 -8.01
N THR A 669 -26.34 30.01 -8.98
CA THR A 669 -26.76 28.59 -8.88
C THR A 669 -25.60 27.61 -8.70
N LEU A 670 -24.35 28.05 -8.90
CA LEU A 670 -23.16 27.17 -9.01
C LEU A 670 -23.38 26.00 -9.97
N SER A 671 -23.80 26.32 -11.19
CA SER A 671 -23.96 25.37 -12.30
C SER A 671 -23.38 25.96 -13.57
N PRO A 672 -22.97 25.13 -14.56
CA PRO A 672 -22.59 25.62 -15.87
C PRO A 672 -23.71 26.49 -16.48
N SER A 673 -23.35 27.64 -17.06
CA SER A 673 -24.29 28.55 -17.73
C SER A 673 -24.37 28.33 -19.25
N GLY A 674 -23.54 27.43 -19.78
CA GLY A 674 -23.49 27.06 -21.19
C GLY A 674 -22.55 25.86 -21.42
N GLU A 675 -22.33 25.52 -22.68
CA GLU A 675 -21.44 24.42 -23.08
C GLU A 675 -19.95 24.72 -22.79
N VAL A 676 -19.18 23.68 -22.47
CA VAL A 676 -17.75 23.78 -22.15
C VAL A 676 -16.93 23.98 -23.42
N GLN A 677 -16.34 25.17 -23.56
CA GLN A 677 -15.55 25.53 -24.74
C GLN A 677 -14.12 25.00 -24.62
N THR A 678 -13.69 24.13 -25.54
CA THR A 678 -12.28 23.73 -25.65
C THR A 678 -11.56 24.67 -26.61
N LEU A 679 -10.70 25.56 -26.08
CA LEU A 679 -9.99 26.57 -26.86
C LEU A 679 -8.71 26.03 -27.50
N SER A 680 -8.06 25.05 -26.88
CA SER A 680 -6.85 24.39 -27.40
C SER A 680 -6.63 23.02 -26.76
N LYS A 681 -5.84 22.17 -27.43
CA LYS A 681 -5.70 20.73 -27.16
C LYS A 681 -4.27 20.29 -27.46
N SER A 682 -3.48 20.08 -26.41
CA SER A 682 -2.04 19.71 -26.40
C SER A 682 -1.75 18.27 -26.84
N LYS A 683 -2.77 17.39 -26.77
CA LYS A 683 -2.64 15.94 -27.01
C LYS A 683 -1.71 15.61 -28.17
N PHE A 684 -0.81 14.65 -27.93
CA PHE A 684 0.11 14.12 -28.92
C PHE A 684 -0.63 13.68 -30.19
N LYS A 685 -0.32 14.31 -31.33
CA LYS A 685 -1.03 14.09 -32.59
C LYS A 685 -0.45 12.91 -33.36
N THR A 686 -1.12 11.77 -33.26
CA THR A 686 -0.97 10.62 -34.17
C THR A 686 -1.73 10.87 -35.48
N TYR A 687 -1.17 10.45 -36.61
CA TYR A 687 -1.80 10.58 -37.93
C TYR A 687 -2.21 9.23 -38.53
N LYS A 688 -3.05 9.25 -39.55
CA LYS A 688 -3.46 8.06 -40.31
C LYS A 688 -2.51 7.87 -41.51
N PRO A 689 -2.03 6.65 -41.81
CA PRO A 689 -1.27 6.41 -43.03
C PRO A 689 -2.21 6.42 -44.25
N ALA A 690 -1.75 7.00 -45.36
CA ALA A 690 -2.53 7.06 -46.61
C ALA A 690 -2.69 5.70 -47.31
N GLU A 691 -1.87 4.71 -46.95
CA GLU A 691 -2.01 3.30 -47.35
C GLU A 691 -1.86 2.38 -46.12
N PRO A 692 -2.32 1.12 -46.17
CA PRO A 692 -1.97 0.12 -45.16
C PRO A 692 -0.47 -0.19 -45.17
N TYR A 693 0.14 -0.26 -43.98
CA TYR A 693 1.53 -0.71 -43.80
C TYR A 693 1.73 -2.15 -44.30
N LYS A 694 2.85 -2.37 -45.00
CA LYS A 694 3.27 -3.68 -45.51
C LYS A 694 4.52 -4.10 -44.71
N LEU A 695 4.49 -5.30 -44.12
CA LEU A 695 5.57 -5.83 -43.29
C LEU A 695 6.27 -7.01 -43.99
N PRO A 696 7.56 -7.29 -43.70
CA PRO A 696 8.23 -8.48 -44.20
C PRO A 696 7.61 -9.80 -43.69
N GLU A 697 7.78 -10.87 -44.46
CA GLU A 697 7.38 -12.22 -44.05
C GLU A 697 8.25 -12.76 -42.89
N ILE A 698 7.72 -13.75 -42.17
CA ILE A 698 8.43 -14.38 -41.05
C ILE A 698 9.61 -15.21 -41.57
N ARG A 699 10.84 -14.84 -41.17
CA ARG A 699 12.05 -15.61 -41.44
C ARG A 699 12.30 -16.57 -40.29
N HIS A 700 11.99 -17.85 -40.49
CA HIS A 700 12.30 -18.94 -39.56
C HIS A 700 13.50 -19.76 -40.06
N VAL A 701 14.46 -20.05 -39.18
CA VAL A 701 15.57 -20.97 -39.41
C VAL A 701 15.68 -21.91 -38.21
N GLY A 702 15.75 -23.21 -38.49
CA GLY A 702 15.73 -24.28 -37.49
C GLY A 702 14.70 -25.36 -37.83
N HIS A 703 14.74 -26.46 -37.08
CA HIS A 703 13.76 -27.54 -37.17
C HIS A 703 12.34 -27.04 -36.78
N VAL A 704 11.29 -27.71 -37.27
CA VAL A 704 9.89 -27.45 -36.90
C VAL A 704 9.25 -28.75 -36.43
N LEU A 705 8.76 -28.76 -35.18
CA LEU A 705 8.00 -29.87 -34.62
C LEU A 705 6.57 -29.86 -35.17
N ARG A 706 6.11 -31.02 -35.62
CA ARG A 706 4.75 -31.18 -36.18
C ARG A 706 3.71 -31.08 -35.06
N SER A 707 2.58 -30.44 -35.35
CA SER A 707 1.38 -30.44 -34.50
C SER A 707 0.51 -31.70 -34.70
N SER A 708 0.87 -32.57 -35.64
CA SER A 708 0.17 -33.82 -35.98
C SER A 708 1.14 -35.02 -36.03
N PRO A 709 0.67 -36.26 -35.82
CA PRO A 709 1.49 -37.47 -35.94
C PRO A 709 2.13 -37.62 -37.34
N LEU A 710 3.26 -38.34 -37.41
CA LEU A 710 4.03 -38.50 -38.66
C LEU A 710 3.23 -39.12 -39.81
N ARG A 711 2.37 -40.10 -39.50
CA ARG A 711 1.38 -40.75 -40.37
C ARG A 711 0.32 -41.46 -39.51
N GLU A 712 -0.64 -42.14 -40.14
CA GLU A 712 -1.54 -43.06 -39.45
C GLU A 712 -0.84 -44.36 -39.02
N ARG A 713 -1.36 -45.03 -37.98
CA ARG A 713 -0.82 -46.29 -37.44
C ARG A 713 -1.04 -47.42 -38.44
N ARG A 714 0.01 -48.19 -38.74
CA ARG A 714 -0.07 -49.42 -39.53
C ARG A 714 -0.53 -50.59 -38.66
N GLU A 715 -1.40 -51.44 -39.19
CA GLU A 715 -1.88 -52.64 -38.51
C GLU A 715 -1.25 -53.90 -39.13
N PHE A 716 -0.69 -54.75 -38.28
CA PHE A 716 0.04 -55.96 -38.69
C PHE A 716 -0.79 -57.20 -38.38
N LYS A 717 -0.82 -58.17 -39.30
CA LYS A 717 -1.45 -59.47 -39.05
C LYS A 717 -0.54 -60.30 -38.12
N PRO A 718 -1.09 -61.06 -37.17
CA PRO A 718 -0.32 -62.00 -36.37
C PRO A 718 0.17 -63.16 -37.25
N LYS A 719 1.48 -63.46 -37.18
CA LYS A 719 2.11 -64.57 -37.89
C LYS A 719 2.18 -65.76 -36.93
N THR A 720 1.30 -66.75 -37.12
CA THR A 720 1.22 -67.93 -36.26
C THR A 720 0.66 -69.14 -37.00
N LYS A 721 1.09 -70.33 -36.58
CA LYS A 721 0.51 -71.62 -36.98
C LYS A 721 -0.53 -72.16 -35.98
N LEU A 722 -0.40 -71.76 -34.70
CA LEU A 722 -1.28 -72.17 -33.61
C LEU A 722 -2.76 -71.84 -33.91
N PRO A 723 -3.72 -72.54 -33.29
CA PRO A 723 -5.14 -72.23 -33.41
C PRO A 723 -5.55 -70.98 -32.60
N LEU A 724 -4.72 -69.93 -32.61
CA LEU A 724 -5.00 -68.64 -32.00
C LEU A 724 -5.57 -67.64 -33.02
N VAL A 725 -6.31 -66.66 -32.49
CA VAL A 725 -6.61 -65.36 -33.11
C VAL A 725 -6.09 -64.30 -32.14
N VAL A 726 -5.19 -63.44 -32.60
CA VAL A 726 -4.62 -62.35 -31.80
C VAL A 726 -5.30 -61.04 -32.19
N VAL A 727 -5.88 -60.34 -31.22
CA VAL A 727 -6.56 -59.05 -31.44
C VAL A 727 -6.03 -58.00 -30.45
N PRO A 728 -5.31 -56.95 -30.91
CA PRO A 728 -4.84 -55.90 -30.03
C PRO A 728 -6.02 -55.12 -29.45
N GLN A 729 -6.11 -55.05 -28.12
CA GLN A 729 -7.15 -54.31 -27.42
C GLN A 729 -6.76 -52.82 -27.34
N GLY A 730 -6.93 -52.12 -28.47
CA GLY A 730 -6.76 -50.68 -28.58
C GLY A 730 -5.45 -50.22 -29.26
N LYS A 731 -4.80 -49.22 -28.66
CA LYS A 731 -3.55 -48.62 -29.15
C LYS A 731 -2.44 -48.82 -28.13
N LEU A 732 -1.24 -49.15 -28.61
CA LEU A 732 -0.01 -49.12 -27.81
C LEU A 732 0.18 -47.69 -27.27
N LYS A 733 0.41 -47.56 -25.97
CA LYS A 733 0.58 -46.27 -25.28
C LYS A 733 2.02 -46.14 -24.80
N ALA A 734 2.53 -44.91 -24.73
CA ALA A 734 3.83 -44.62 -24.12
C ALA A 734 3.64 -43.91 -22.78
N ASN A 735 4.38 -44.33 -21.75
CA ASN A 735 4.49 -43.67 -20.44
C ASN A 735 3.13 -43.21 -19.86
N GLU A 736 2.15 -44.11 -19.78
CA GLU A 736 0.85 -43.78 -19.19
C GLU A 736 0.97 -43.58 -17.66
N GLN A 737 0.02 -42.82 -17.12
CA GLN A 737 0.02 -42.24 -15.78
C GLN A 737 0.34 -43.25 -14.66
N GLY A 738 1.53 -43.13 -14.05
CA GLY A 738 2.00 -44.05 -13.01
C GLY A 738 3.38 -43.65 -12.46
N LYS A 739 4.03 -44.54 -11.69
CA LYS A 739 5.34 -44.28 -11.07
C LYS A 739 6.54 -44.34 -12.03
N PHE A 740 6.33 -44.48 -13.34
CA PHE A 740 7.41 -44.64 -14.31
C PHE A 740 8.03 -43.29 -14.69
N ALA A 741 9.00 -42.84 -13.89
CA ALA A 741 9.76 -41.61 -14.09
C ALA A 741 11.25 -41.91 -14.32
N ARG A 742 11.56 -42.79 -15.29
CA ARG A 742 12.94 -43.06 -15.72
C ARG A 742 13.37 -42.02 -16.76
N SER A 743 14.48 -41.33 -16.50
CA SER A 743 15.12 -40.39 -17.42
C SER A 743 15.81 -41.07 -18.61
N ASN A 744 16.15 -42.36 -18.50
CA ASN A 744 16.97 -43.09 -19.47
C ASN A 744 16.19 -44.13 -20.32
N ALA A 745 14.88 -44.25 -20.13
CA ALA A 745 14.06 -45.25 -20.82
C ALA A 745 12.61 -44.78 -20.97
N ASP A 746 11.93 -45.29 -21.98
CA ASP A 746 10.49 -45.11 -22.23
C ASP A 746 9.76 -46.45 -22.08
N LYS A 747 8.57 -46.44 -21.48
CA LYS A 747 7.73 -47.60 -21.27
C LYS A 747 6.57 -47.62 -22.26
N PHE A 748 6.36 -48.76 -22.91
CA PHE A 748 5.25 -48.99 -23.84
C PHE A 748 4.29 -50.02 -23.29
N GLN A 749 3.01 -49.66 -23.19
CA GLN A 749 1.96 -50.45 -22.55
C GLN A 749 0.86 -50.81 -23.56
N GLY A 750 0.45 -52.06 -23.57
CA GLY A 750 -0.63 -52.54 -24.44
C GLY A 750 -1.25 -53.84 -23.94
N THR A 751 -2.35 -54.24 -24.58
CA THR A 751 -3.07 -55.48 -24.26
C THR A 751 -3.38 -56.25 -25.55
N LEU A 752 -3.11 -57.55 -25.57
CA LEU A 752 -3.45 -58.46 -26.66
C LEU A 752 -4.49 -59.48 -26.17
N ARG A 753 -5.60 -59.62 -26.89
CA ARG A 753 -6.54 -60.73 -26.68
C ARG A 753 -6.12 -61.92 -27.53
N LEU A 754 -5.81 -63.04 -26.88
CA LEU A 754 -5.44 -64.32 -27.50
C LEU A 754 -6.64 -65.27 -27.39
N PHE A 755 -7.36 -65.50 -28.49
CA PHE A 755 -8.53 -66.37 -28.53
C PHE A 755 -8.21 -67.71 -29.20
N ASN A 756 -8.47 -68.83 -28.50
CA ASN A 756 -8.28 -70.17 -29.06
C ASN A 756 -9.48 -70.56 -29.93
N LYS A 757 -9.30 -70.57 -31.27
CA LYS A 757 -10.33 -70.87 -32.27
C LYS A 757 -10.60 -72.38 -32.46
N SER A 758 -9.99 -73.24 -31.66
CA SER A 758 -10.23 -74.69 -31.71
C SER A 758 -11.68 -75.02 -31.36
N SER A 759 -12.25 -76.05 -32.00
CA SER A 759 -13.63 -76.49 -31.72
C SER A 759 -13.81 -76.83 -30.23
N PRO A 760 -14.95 -76.50 -29.59
CA PRO A 760 -15.25 -76.93 -28.22
C PRO A 760 -15.07 -78.44 -27.98
N THR A 761 -15.28 -79.26 -29.01
CA THR A 761 -15.12 -80.73 -28.95
C THR A 761 -13.67 -81.21 -29.04
N SER A 762 -12.72 -80.36 -29.47
CA SER A 762 -11.35 -80.76 -29.82
C SER A 762 -10.44 -81.11 -28.64
N HIS A 763 -10.78 -80.63 -27.43
CA HIS A 763 -9.92 -80.69 -26.24
C HIS A 763 -8.51 -80.09 -26.46
N THR A 764 -8.31 -79.30 -27.51
CA THR A 764 -7.00 -78.73 -27.90
C THR A 764 -6.73 -77.43 -27.14
N TYR A 765 -6.06 -77.55 -26.00
CA TYR A 765 -5.50 -76.41 -25.26
C TYR A 765 -4.27 -75.87 -25.99
N VAL A 766 -4.12 -74.55 -26.06
CA VAL A 766 -2.86 -73.91 -26.46
C VAL A 766 -2.13 -73.48 -25.19
N THR A 767 -0.99 -74.10 -24.89
CA THR A 767 -0.20 -73.79 -23.70
C THR A 767 1.03 -72.98 -24.08
N LEU A 768 0.97 -71.67 -23.82
CA LEU A 768 2.08 -70.75 -24.06
C LEU A 768 3.11 -70.94 -22.95
N ALA A 769 4.35 -71.26 -23.32
CA ALA A 769 5.47 -71.53 -22.41
C ALA A 769 6.28 -70.27 -22.09
N SER A 770 6.37 -69.32 -23.03
CA SER A 770 7.06 -68.03 -22.81
C SER A 770 6.58 -66.94 -23.78
N CYS A 771 6.98 -65.69 -23.52
CA CYS A 771 6.81 -64.57 -24.42
C CYS A 771 8.05 -63.65 -24.37
N LYS A 772 8.61 -63.31 -25.53
CA LYS A 772 9.70 -62.34 -25.69
C LYS A 772 9.18 -61.05 -26.33
N ALA A 773 9.71 -59.91 -25.92
CA ALA A 773 9.49 -58.62 -26.57
C ALA A 773 10.79 -58.08 -27.16
N GLU A 774 10.70 -57.54 -28.37
CA GLU A 774 11.79 -56.92 -29.11
C GLU A 774 11.26 -55.63 -29.76
N TYR A 775 12.13 -54.65 -30.02
CA TYR A 775 11.75 -53.39 -30.65
C TYR A 775 12.71 -53.03 -31.79
N ARG A 776 12.24 -52.18 -32.71
CA ARG A 776 13.10 -51.42 -33.63
C ARG A 776 12.45 -50.09 -33.99
N LEU A 777 13.27 -49.13 -34.42
CA LEU A 777 12.77 -47.90 -35.04
C LEU A 777 12.55 -48.12 -36.54
N ILE A 778 11.60 -47.38 -37.13
CA ILE A 778 11.41 -47.36 -38.59
C ILE A 778 12.72 -46.94 -39.28
N GLY A 779 13.10 -47.67 -40.32
CA GLY A 779 14.38 -47.51 -41.02
C GLY A 779 15.53 -48.36 -40.47
N GLU A 780 15.39 -48.99 -39.31
CA GLU A 780 16.33 -50.03 -38.83
C GLU A 780 15.90 -51.41 -39.33
N SER A 781 16.80 -52.21 -39.91
CA SER A 781 16.47 -53.57 -40.37
C SER A 781 16.26 -54.57 -39.22
N ASP A 782 16.95 -54.35 -38.10
CA ASP A 782 17.18 -55.38 -37.09
C ASP A 782 16.39 -55.09 -35.81
N TYR A 783 15.78 -56.13 -35.25
CA TYR A 783 15.12 -56.08 -33.94
C TYR A 783 16.12 -56.22 -32.80
N LYS A 784 15.91 -55.43 -31.74
CA LYS A 784 16.71 -55.39 -30.51
C LYS A 784 15.86 -55.82 -29.33
N ASP A 785 16.47 -56.47 -28.35
CA ASP A 785 15.78 -56.87 -27.12
C ASP A 785 15.37 -55.63 -26.31
N VAL A 786 14.17 -55.67 -25.71
CA VAL A 786 13.75 -54.64 -24.74
C VAL A 786 14.59 -54.77 -23.46
N GLU A 787 14.74 -53.69 -22.69
CA GLU A 787 15.46 -53.75 -21.40
C GLU A 787 14.75 -54.65 -20.40
N GLU A 788 13.42 -54.61 -20.39
CA GLU A 788 12.57 -55.28 -19.42
C GLU A 788 11.19 -55.51 -20.06
N LEU A 789 10.61 -56.69 -19.87
CA LEU A 789 9.25 -57.04 -20.29
C LEU A 789 8.47 -57.51 -19.07
N ASN A 790 7.52 -56.70 -18.64
CA ASN A 790 6.61 -57.03 -17.55
C ASN A 790 5.22 -57.40 -18.10
N PHE A 791 4.50 -58.22 -17.33
CA PHE A 791 3.11 -58.56 -17.58
C PHE A 791 2.25 -58.09 -16.39
N GLY A 792 0.94 -57.99 -16.56
CA GLY A 792 0.02 -57.70 -15.44
C GLY A 792 0.13 -58.77 -14.34
N ASP A 793 -0.07 -58.39 -13.07
CA ASP A 793 0.28 -59.17 -11.88
C ASP A 793 -0.24 -60.63 -11.86
N ASP A 794 -1.40 -60.86 -12.47
CA ASP A 794 -2.06 -62.18 -12.56
C ASP A 794 -1.48 -63.11 -13.65
N LEU A 795 -0.73 -62.58 -14.63
CA LEU A 795 -0.25 -63.35 -15.78
C LEU A 795 1.14 -63.92 -15.55
N LYS A 796 1.22 -65.26 -15.48
CA LYS A 796 2.47 -66.03 -15.37
C LYS A 796 2.48 -67.12 -16.42
N PHE A 797 3.65 -67.37 -17.01
CA PHE A 797 3.89 -68.47 -17.93
C PHE A 797 4.45 -69.69 -17.15
N PRO A 798 4.14 -70.94 -17.57
CA PRO A 798 3.29 -71.31 -18.70
C PRO A 798 1.79 -71.08 -18.43
N ILE A 799 1.01 -70.78 -19.47
CA ILE A 799 -0.44 -70.57 -19.38
C ILE A 799 -1.21 -71.26 -20.52
N SER A 800 -2.29 -71.95 -20.16
CA SER A 800 -3.12 -72.75 -21.08
C SER A 800 -4.45 -72.06 -21.42
N ILE A 801 -4.74 -71.89 -22.71
CA ILE A 801 -6.00 -71.32 -23.22
C ILE A 801 -6.87 -72.47 -23.76
N ALA A 802 -8.02 -72.73 -23.13
CA ALA A 802 -8.93 -73.80 -23.56
C ALA A 802 -9.64 -73.47 -24.88
N PRO A 803 -10.17 -74.46 -25.63
CA PRO A 803 -10.97 -74.22 -26.83
C PRO A 803 -12.09 -73.19 -26.61
N THR A 804 -12.22 -72.23 -27.52
CA THR A 804 -13.17 -71.09 -27.46
C THR A 804 -13.04 -70.15 -26.26
N GLN A 805 -11.95 -70.20 -25.48
CA GLN A 805 -11.62 -69.18 -24.48
C GLN A 805 -10.70 -68.10 -25.04
N SER A 806 -10.70 -66.94 -24.37
CA SER A 806 -9.80 -65.81 -24.61
C SER A 806 -8.98 -65.47 -23.38
N LEU A 807 -7.68 -65.24 -23.57
CA LEU A 807 -6.76 -64.67 -22.59
C LEU A 807 -6.42 -63.23 -22.97
N ASP A 808 -6.54 -62.29 -22.03
CA ASP A 808 -6.07 -60.91 -22.22
C ASP A 808 -4.67 -60.73 -21.62
N VAL A 809 -3.68 -60.61 -22.49
CA VAL A 809 -2.27 -60.38 -22.15
C VAL A 809 -1.98 -58.88 -22.14
N SER A 810 -2.02 -58.27 -20.95
CA SER A 810 -1.48 -56.93 -20.73
C SER A 810 0.02 -57.00 -20.48
N PHE A 811 0.80 -56.19 -21.20
CA PHE A 811 2.26 -56.16 -21.14
C PHE A 811 2.80 -54.72 -21.04
N GLU A 812 3.98 -54.59 -20.46
CA GLU A 812 4.78 -53.37 -20.43
C GLU A 812 6.19 -53.67 -20.93
N ALA A 813 6.59 -53.05 -22.05
CA ALA A 813 7.92 -53.16 -22.64
C ALA A 813 8.72 -51.88 -22.37
N ILE A 814 9.90 -51.99 -21.75
CA ILE A 814 10.77 -50.86 -21.43
C ILE A 814 11.91 -50.79 -22.45
N VAL A 815 12.06 -49.64 -23.10
CA VAL A 815 13.02 -49.39 -24.17
C VAL A 815 13.97 -48.28 -23.75
N ARG A 816 15.28 -48.50 -23.88
CA ARG A 816 16.28 -47.47 -23.55
C ARG A 816 16.27 -46.33 -24.57
N ARG A 817 16.44 -45.11 -24.06
CA ARG A 817 16.73 -43.94 -24.88
C ARG A 817 18.18 -43.99 -25.37
N THR A 818 18.49 -43.24 -26.42
CA THR A 818 19.90 -43.00 -26.79
C THR A 818 20.62 -42.21 -25.69
N GLY A 819 21.96 -42.25 -25.64
CA GLY A 819 22.74 -41.54 -24.61
C GLY A 819 22.36 -40.06 -24.52
N ALA A 820 22.44 -39.35 -25.65
CA ALA A 820 22.07 -37.94 -25.77
C ALA A 820 20.63 -37.63 -25.30
N GLN A 821 19.67 -38.56 -25.47
CA GLN A 821 18.30 -38.42 -24.97
C GLN A 821 18.15 -38.75 -23.47
N GLY A 822 19.02 -39.61 -22.91
CA GLY A 822 19.09 -39.89 -21.48
C GLY A 822 19.67 -38.71 -20.70
N ASP A 823 20.65 -38.02 -21.27
CA ASP A 823 21.35 -36.88 -20.68
C ASP A 823 20.46 -35.63 -20.53
N LEU A 824 19.39 -35.49 -21.34
CA LEU A 824 18.36 -34.45 -21.19
C LEU A 824 17.55 -34.59 -19.89
N HIS A 825 17.56 -35.77 -19.27
CA HIS A 825 16.82 -36.11 -18.05
C HIS A 825 15.30 -35.84 -18.09
N ALA A 826 14.71 -35.76 -19.29
CA ALA A 826 13.31 -35.42 -19.51
C ALA A 826 12.33 -36.48 -18.97
N ASN A 827 11.23 -36.01 -18.36
CA ASN A 827 10.13 -36.86 -17.88
C ASN A 827 8.96 -36.83 -18.88
N CYS A 828 8.96 -37.81 -19.79
CA CYS A 828 8.06 -37.87 -20.94
C CYS A 828 6.69 -38.50 -20.59
N TRP A 829 5.78 -37.72 -20.02
CA TRP A 829 4.43 -38.19 -19.63
C TRP A 829 3.49 -38.34 -20.82
N TYR A 830 2.92 -39.53 -21.03
CA TYR A 830 2.03 -39.91 -22.16
C TYR A 830 2.69 -39.92 -23.56
N TRP A 831 4.00 -39.70 -23.67
CA TRP A 831 4.75 -39.79 -24.92
C TRP A 831 6.10 -40.45 -24.71
N ALA A 832 6.65 -41.08 -25.75
CA ALA A 832 8.01 -41.62 -25.73
C ALA A 832 8.98 -40.70 -26.49
N MET A 833 10.17 -40.48 -25.92
CA MET A 833 11.25 -39.72 -26.54
C MET A 833 12.03 -40.57 -27.56
N VAL A 834 12.22 -41.87 -27.30
CA VAL A 834 12.84 -42.79 -28.26
C VAL A 834 12.09 -42.88 -29.59
N ALA A 835 10.77 -42.58 -29.60
CA ALA A 835 9.91 -42.60 -30.79
C ALA A 835 9.59 -41.20 -31.36
N LEU A 836 10.30 -40.15 -30.92
CA LEU A 836 9.99 -38.75 -31.25
C LEU A 836 10.11 -38.43 -32.75
N HIS A 837 11.17 -38.91 -33.40
CA HIS A 837 11.45 -38.65 -34.82
C HIS A 837 11.08 -39.81 -35.74
N HIS A 838 11.04 -41.04 -35.24
CA HIS A 838 10.74 -42.25 -36.00
C HIS A 838 9.72 -43.09 -35.19
N PRO A 839 8.69 -43.68 -35.81
CA PRO A 839 7.85 -44.64 -35.12
C PRO A 839 8.65 -45.84 -34.59
N ILE A 840 8.13 -46.48 -33.55
CA ILE A 840 8.69 -47.70 -32.96
C ILE A 840 7.73 -48.86 -33.17
N ARG A 841 8.25 -49.98 -33.68
CA ARG A 841 7.51 -51.25 -33.79
C ARG A 841 8.01 -52.20 -32.72
N ILE A 842 7.10 -52.72 -31.89
CA ILE A 842 7.37 -53.71 -30.85
C ILE A 842 6.81 -55.05 -31.30
N ARG A 843 7.70 -56.04 -31.41
CA ARG A 843 7.40 -57.44 -31.74
C ARG A 843 7.27 -58.23 -30.46
N LEU A 844 6.14 -58.92 -30.31
CA LEU A 844 5.88 -59.90 -29.25
C LEU A 844 5.85 -61.29 -29.87
N THR A 845 6.76 -62.15 -29.41
CA THR A 845 6.89 -63.54 -29.86
C THR A 845 6.52 -64.45 -28.70
N PHE A 846 5.33 -65.03 -28.76
CA PHE A 846 4.89 -66.09 -27.85
C PHE A 846 5.36 -67.45 -28.38
N LYS A 847 5.87 -68.31 -27.50
CA LYS A 847 6.20 -69.71 -27.79
C LYS A 847 5.29 -70.64 -27.00
N ASP A 848 4.88 -71.74 -27.61
CA ASP A 848 4.15 -72.82 -26.92
C ASP A 848 5.11 -73.93 -26.42
N ILE A 849 4.54 -75.04 -25.92
CA ILE A 849 5.30 -76.20 -25.40
C ILE A 849 5.90 -77.12 -26.50
N GLU A 850 5.57 -76.87 -27.76
CA GLU A 850 6.10 -77.53 -28.97
C GLU A 850 7.06 -76.59 -29.75
N ASP A 851 7.44 -75.45 -29.16
CA ASP A 851 8.25 -74.36 -29.72
C ASP A 851 7.62 -73.64 -30.94
N GLU A 852 6.32 -73.82 -31.19
CA GLU A 852 5.60 -73.09 -32.23
C GLU A 852 5.43 -71.62 -31.84
N GLU A 853 5.77 -70.72 -32.77
CA GLU A 853 5.74 -69.28 -32.54
C GLU A 853 4.43 -68.62 -32.97
N CYS A 854 3.98 -67.67 -32.14
CA CYS A 854 2.92 -66.73 -32.44
C CYS A 854 3.47 -65.31 -32.30
N VAL A 855 3.73 -64.67 -33.44
CA VAL A 855 4.36 -63.34 -33.52
C VAL A 855 3.30 -62.28 -33.79
N MET A 856 3.27 -61.23 -32.98
CA MET A 856 2.40 -60.06 -33.15
C MET A 856 3.25 -58.78 -33.09
N ILE A 857 2.95 -57.80 -33.95
CA ILE A 857 3.67 -56.53 -34.00
C ILE A 857 2.70 -55.39 -33.70
N GLN A 858 3.06 -54.53 -32.74
CA GLN A 858 2.34 -53.31 -32.43
C GLN A 858 3.22 -52.09 -32.64
N GLU A 859 2.65 -51.05 -33.25
CA GLU A 859 3.33 -49.82 -33.58
C GLU A 859 2.88 -48.66 -32.68
N TYR A 860 3.84 -47.89 -32.19
CA TYR A 860 3.61 -46.57 -31.59
C TYR A 860 4.22 -45.49 -32.49
N ILE A 861 3.37 -44.53 -32.84
CA ILE A 861 3.78 -43.26 -33.49
C ILE A 861 3.65 -42.18 -32.41
N HIS A 862 4.69 -41.35 -32.26
CA HIS A 862 4.62 -40.18 -31.38
C HIS A 862 3.43 -39.30 -31.76
N GLN A 863 2.58 -39.00 -30.77
CA GLN A 863 1.48 -38.06 -30.88
C GLN A 863 1.94 -36.75 -30.25
N PRO A 864 2.14 -35.67 -31.04
CA PRO A 864 2.54 -34.38 -30.51
C PRO A 864 1.64 -33.94 -29.35
N SER A 865 2.26 -33.53 -28.25
CA SER A 865 1.51 -33.32 -27.01
C SER A 865 0.48 -32.20 -27.17
N ALA A 866 -0.73 -32.40 -26.63
CA ALA A 866 -1.73 -31.35 -26.48
C ALA A 866 -1.26 -30.16 -25.59
N ARG A 867 -0.07 -30.27 -24.98
CA ARG A 867 0.63 -29.18 -24.27
C ARG A 867 1.55 -28.34 -25.17
N MET A 868 1.80 -28.74 -26.42
CA MET A 868 2.51 -27.89 -27.38
C MET A 868 1.72 -26.62 -27.61
N THR A 869 2.38 -25.47 -27.48
CA THR A 869 1.73 -24.18 -27.69
C THR A 869 1.39 -23.98 -29.17
N VAL A 870 0.12 -23.68 -29.44
CA VAL A 870 -0.43 -23.42 -30.79
C VAL A 870 -0.81 -21.94 -30.91
N LYS A 871 -0.88 -21.39 -32.12
CA LYS A 871 -1.39 -20.04 -32.38
C LYS A 871 -2.88 -19.94 -31.99
N ASP A 872 -3.28 -18.85 -31.33
CA ASP A 872 -4.68 -18.43 -31.27
C ASP A 872 -5.01 -17.61 -32.53
N GLU A 873 -5.71 -18.22 -33.49
CA GLU A 873 -6.05 -17.57 -34.78
C GLU A 873 -6.94 -16.32 -34.64
N LYS A 874 -7.60 -16.12 -33.50
CA LYS A 874 -8.47 -14.97 -33.24
C LYS A 874 -7.77 -13.82 -32.52
N LYS A 875 -6.70 -14.09 -31.77
CA LYS A 875 -6.02 -13.11 -30.91
C LYS A 875 -4.56 -12.83 -31.30
N ASP A 876 -3.80 -13.84 -31.75
CA ASP A 876 -2.38 -13.70 -32.06
C ASP A 876 -2.18 -12.98 -33.41
N ILE A 877 -1.82 -11.69 -33.35
CA ILE A 877 -1.35 -10.91 -34.50
C ILE A 877 -0.07 -11.57 -35.06
N LEU A 878 0.85 -11.92 -34.16
CA LEU A 878 2.09 -12.63 -34.47
C LEU A 878 2.29 -13.79 -33.48
N PHE A 879 2.66 -14.95 -34.03
CA PHE A 879 3.06 -16.13 -33.29
C PHE A 879 4.43 -16.56 -33.81
N LEU A 880 5.48 -16.30 -33.04
CA LEU A 880 6.84 -16.75 -33.33
C LEU A 880 7.18 -17.93 -32.43
N HIS A 881 7.86 -18.91 -33.00
CA HIS A 881 8.35 -20.07 -32.28
C HIS A 881 9.73 -20.49 -32.78
N ILE A 882 10.47 -21.18 -31.92
CA ILE A 882 11.58 -22.05 -32.28
C ILE A 882 11.37 -23.38 -31.56
N ASP A 883 11.64 -24.48 -32.26
CA ASP A 883 11.34 -25.82 -31.78
C ASP A 883 12.62 -26.62 -31.55
N ASP A 884 12.83 -27.10 -30.32
CA ASP A 884 13.97 -27.96 -30.04
C ASP A 884 13.66 -29.42 -30.42
N PRO A 885 14.35 -30.00 -31.43
CA PRO A 885 14.09 -31.38 -31.83
C PRO A 885 14.49 -32.39 -30.74
N LEU A 886 15.43 -32.07 -29.86
CA LEU A 886 15.92 -33.00 -28.84
C LEU A 886 14.92 -33.16 -27.67
N ASP A 887 14.53 -32.06 -27.02
CA ASP A 887 13.58 -32.10 -25.89
C ASP A 887 12.10 -32.20 -26.30
N ALA A 888 11.79 -32.16 -27.61
CA ALA A 888 10.43 -32.00 -28.14
C ALA A 888 9.70 -30.73 -27.65
N THR A 889 10.44 -29.69 -27.28
CA THR A 889 9.87 -28.45 -26.73
C THR A 889 9.71 -27.37 -27.78
N ARG A 890 8.60 -26.61 -27.67
CA ARG A 890 8.32 -25.43 -28.49
C ARG A 890 8.45 -24.18 -27.63
N SER A 891 9.43 -23.34 -27.94
CA SER A 891 9.59 -22.01 -27.33
C SER A 891 8.80 -21.00 -28.13
N VAL A 892 8.00 -20.14 -27.50
CA VAL A 892 7.04 -19.24 -28.19
C VAL A 892 7.11 -17.83 -27.67
N VAL A 893 6.94 -16.87 -28.59
CA VAL A 893 6.62 -15.48 -28.27
C VAL A 893 5.40 -15.05 -29.09
N ARG A 894 4.42 -14.43 -28.41
CA ARG A 894 3.18 -13.94 -29.00
C ARG A 894 3.09 -12.43 -28.94
N ILE A 895 2.50 -11.84 -29.98
CA ILE A 895 1.93 -10.50 -29.94
C ILE A 895 0.44 -10.63 -30.28
N SER A 896 -0.42 -10.21 -29.37
CA SER A 896 -1.88 -10.25 -29.54
C SER A 896 -2.50 -8.86 -29.42
N LYS A 897 -3.65 -8.66 -30.06
CA LYS A 897 -4.51 -7.52 -29.73
C LYS A 897 -5.08 -7.74 -28.32
N GLU A 898 -5.12 -6.71 -27.50
CA GLU A 898 -5.88 -6.73 -26.25
C GLU A 898 -7.31 -6.21 -26.53
N ASP A 899 -8.30 -6.70 -25.79
CA ASP A 899 -9.72 -6.28 -25.89
C ASP A 899 -10.08 -5.21 -24.84
N ASP A 900 -9.06 -4.66 -24.17
CA ASP A 900 -9.13 -3.71 -23.06
C ASP A 900 -9.12 -2.26 -23.58
N VAL A 901 -9.76 -1.34 -22.88
CA VAL A 901 -9.90 0.07 -23.32
C VAL A 901 -8.59 0.83 -23.16
N ASP A 902 -7.83 0.53 -22.10
CA ASP A 902 -6.58 1.24 -21.79
C ASP A 902 -5.35 0.70 -22.55
N ASN A 903 -5.45 -0.51 -23.13
CA ASN A 903 -4.30 -1.26 -23.65
C ASN A 903 -4.52 -1.70 -25.11
N ILE A 904 -3.60 -1.32 -26.00
CA ILE A 904 -3.73 -1.52 -27.45
C ILE A 904 -3.20 -2.89 -27.90
N VAL A 905 -2.09 -3.34 -27.31
CA VAL A 905 -1.35 -4.53 -27.74
C VAL A 905 -0.67 -5.20 -26.55
N ASN A 906 -0.54 -6.52 -26.61
CA ASN A 906 0.09 -7.35 -25.60
C ASN A 906 1.23 -8.17 -26.22
N ILE A 907 2.45 -7.91 -25.77
CA ILE A 907 3.69 -8.56 -26.22
C ILE A 907 4.14 -9.48 -25.09
N ASN A 908 3.82 -10.77 -25.21
CA ASN A 908 4.24 -11.82 -24.27
C ASN A 908 3.96 -11.50 -22.77
N SER A 909 2.75 -11.01 -22.47
CA SER A 909 2.29 -10.50 -21.16
C SER A 909 2.68 -9.05 -20.81
N ILE A 910 3.36 -8.32 -21.71
CA ILE A 910 3.65 -6.90 -21.57
C ILE A 910 2.59 -6.13 -22.36
N ARG A 911 1.67 -5.46 -21.65
CA ARG A 911 0.65 -4.59 -22.26
C ARG A 911 1.21 -3.19 -22.54
N LEU A 912 0.81 -2.60 -23.66
CA LEU A 912 1.17 -1.22 -24.04
C LEU A 912 -0.09 -0.38 -24.24
N SER A 913 -0.17 0.74 -23.53
CA SER A 913 -1.22 1.74 -23.66
C SER A 913 -0.95 2.74 -24.79
N VAL A 914 -1.94 3.56 -25.12
CA VAL A 914 -1.80 4.70 -26.05
C VAL A 914 -0.66 5.64 -25.61
N ASP A 915 -0.50 5.87 -24.30
CA ASP A 915 0.56 6.71 -23.76
C ASP A 915 1.96 6.12 -23.98
N ASP A 916 2.11 4.81 -23.82
CA ASP A 916 3.41 4.13 -24.00
C ASP A 916 3.84 4.17 -25.46
N LEU A 917 2.89 3.95 -26.38
CA LEU A 917 3.12 4.08 -27.82
C LEU A 917 3.45 5.53 -28.21
N ASN A 918 2.75 6.53 -27.66
CA ASN A 918 3.08 7.95 -27.86
C ASN A 918 4.46 8.32 -27.30
N LYS A 919 4.86 7.76 -26.14
CA LYS A 919 6.19 7.93 -25.54
C LYS A 919 7.29 7.34 -26.42
N ILE A 920 7.08 6.16 -27.00
CA ILE A 920 8.00 5.55 -27.97
C ILE A 920 8.19 6.48 -29.19
N VAL A 921 7.10 7.00 -29.77
CA VAL A 921 7.17 7.93 -30.91
C VAL A 921 7.89 9.23 -30.54
N TYR A 922 7.55 9.86 -29.42
CA TYR A 922 8.21 11.09 -28.96
C TYR A 922 9.72 10.89 -28.81
N ASN A 923 10.16 9.75 -28.25
CA ASN A 923 11.58 9.42 -28.12
C ASN A 923 12.25 9.18 -29.48
N ALA A 924 11.56 8.55 -30.44
CA ALA A 924 12.03 8.41 -31.82
C ALA A 924 12.19 9.77 -32.52
N GLU A 925 11.22 10.68 -32.36
CA GLU A 925 11.27 12.05 -32.90
C GLU A 925 12.43 12.88 -32.32
N LYS A 926 12.75 12.72 -31.03
CA LYS A 926 13.88 13.44 -30.40
C LYS A 926 15.25 12.83 -30.70
N SER A 927 15.33 11.53 -30.99
CA SER A 927 16.59 10.82 -31.25
C SER A 927 16.92 10.62 -32.73
N GLY A 928 15.92 10.70 -33.62
CA GLY A 928 16.02 10.26 -35.01
C GLY A 928 16.07 8.74 -35.19
N VAL A 929 15.85 7.95 -34.13
CA VAL A 929 15.93 6.48 -34.17
C VAL A 929 14.53 5.89 -34.31
N THR A 930 14.23 5.35 -35.49
CA THR A 930 12.91 4.80 -35.85
C THR A 930 12.69 3.33 -35.50
N GLU A 931 13.76 2.55 -35.36
CA GLU A 931 13.73 1.20 -34.78
C GLU A 931 14.08 1.32 -33.29
N VAL A 932 13.05 1.39 -32.43
CA VAL A 932 13.22 1.65 -31.00
C VAL A 932 13.23 0.32 -30.25
N ASP A 933 14.38 -0.05 -29.68
CA ASP A 933 14.48 -1.15 -28.72
C ASP A 933 13.62 -0.84 -27.49
N LEU A 934 12.70 -1.75 -27.17
CA LEU A 934 11.79 -1.58 -26.04
C LEU A 934 12.41 -2.01 -24.69
N GLY A 935 13.60 -2.62 -24.70
CA GLY A 935 14.19 -3.26 -23.53
C GLY A 935 13.40 -4.49 -23.07
N TYR A 936 12.46 -4.97 -23.89
CA TYR A 936 11.62 -6.12 -23.60
C TYR A 936 12.21 -7.37 -24.21
N GLY A 937 12.55 -8.31 -23.34
CA GLY A 937 13.18 -9.55 -23.71
C GLY A 937 13.61 -10.29 -22.44
N ARG A 938 13.68 -11.62 -22.52
CA ARG A 938 14.30 -12.44 -21.48
C ARG A 938 15.07 -13.57 -22.15
N ASP A 939 16.30 -13.76 -21.70
CA ASP A 939 17.01 -15.03 -21.83
C ASP A 939 16.64 -15.87 -20.59
N ASN A 940 16.07 -17.04 -20.81
CA ASN A 940 15.74 -18.01 -19.75
C ASN A 940 16.69 -19.24 -19.77
N GLY A 941 17.79 -19.14 -20.52
CA GLY A 941 18.72 -20.22 -20.78
C GLY A 941 18.40 -20.96 -22.08
N SER A 942 17.18 -21.46 -22.27
CA SER A 942 16.81 -22.24 -23.45
C SER A 942 16.44 -21.36 -24.66
N HIS A 943 15.77 -20.22 -24.44
CA HIS A 943 15.50 -19.23 -25.46
C HIS A 943 15.70 -17.79 -24.98
N LYS A 944 16.12 -16.93 -25.91
CA LYS A 944 16.19 -15.47 -25.74
C LYS A 944 15.36 -14.80 -26.83
N TRP A 945 14.52 -13.85 -26.44
CA TRP A 945 13.78 -12.99 -27.37
C TRP A 945 14.03 -11.51 -27.11
N GLU A 946 13.89 -10.70 -28.16
CA GLU A 946 14.07 -9.24 -28.20
C GLU A 946 13.01 -8.63 -29.12
N VAL A 947 12.52 -7.43 -28.81
CA VAL A 947 11.51 -6.72 -29.61
C VAL A 947 11.79 -5.23 -29.77
N TRP A 948 11.61 -4.73 -30.99
CA TRP A 948 11.72 -3.33 -31.36
C TRP A 948 10.37 -2.81 -31.85
N ALA A 949 9.99 -1.61 -31.43
CA ALA A 949 8.89 -0.88 -32.06
C ALA A 949 9.41 -0.15 -33.32
N LEU A 950 8.66 -0.28 -34.41
CA LEU A 950 8.94 0.41 -35.66
C LEU A 950 8.07 1.67 -35.74
N VAL A 951 8.73 2.83 -35.79
CA VAL A 951 8.10 4.15 -35.74
C VAL A 951 8.13 4.82 -37.12
N ASP A 952 6.95 5.29 -37.54
CA ASP A 952 6.76 6.19 -38.66
C ASP A 952 6.70 7.63 -38.11
N LEU A 953 7.70 8.45 -38.47
CA LEU A 953 7.82 9.85 -38.02
C LEU A 953 6.91 10.81 -38.83
N SER A 954 6.58 10.46 -40.07
CA SER A 954 5.61 11.22 -40.90
C SER A 954 4.21 11.09 -40.30
N CYS A 955 3.82 9.86 -39.96
CA CYS A 955 2.53 9.54 -39.35
C CYS A 955 2.52 9.66 -37.81
N ARG A 956 3.66 9.99 -37.17
CA ARG A 956 3.87 10.09 -35.72
C ARG A 956 3.28 8.90 -34.95
N ARG A 957 3.66 7.67 -35.32
CA ARG A 957 3.08 6.45 -34.74
C ARG A 957 4.00 5.23 -34.77
N VAL A 958 3.82 4.32 -33.82
CA VAL A 958 4.27 2.94 -33.96
C VAL A 958 3.37 2.27 -35.02
N TYR A 959 3.96 1.69 -36.06
CA TYR A 959 3.21 0.97 -37.10
C TYR A 959 3.33 -0.54 -36.97
N GLY A 960 4.37 -1.03 -36.29
CA GLY A 960 4.54 -2.45 -36.05
C GLY A 960 5.61 -2.75 -35.01
N PHE A 961 5.73 -4.04 -34.69
CA PHE A 961 6.72 -4.58 -33.79
C PHE A 961 7.53 -5.64 -34.52
N LYS A 962 8.84 -5.47 -34.53
CA LYS A 962 9.81 -6.43 -35.03
C LYS A 962 10.29 -7.28 -33.86
N LEU A 963 10.17 -8.60 -33.95
CA LEU A 963 10.49 -9.50 -32.84
C LEU A 963 11.42 -10.62 -33.31
N LEU A 964 12.55 -10.75 -32.62
CA LEU A 964 13.55 -11.79 -32.82
C LEU A 964 13.51 -12.79 -31.66
N LEU A 965 13.35 -14.07 -31.97
CA LEU A 965 13.44 -15.19 -31.06
C LEU A 965 14.66 -16.05 -31.46
N THR A 966 15.51 -16.40 -30.50
CA THR A 966 16.74 -17.18 -30.70
C THR A 966 16.91 -18.21 -29.58
N GLU A 967 17.76 -19.22 -29.80
CA GLU A 967 18.25 -20.07 -28.71
C GLU A 967 18.93 -19.23 -27.61
N GLY A 968 18.76 -19.60 -26.34
CA GLY A 968 19.24 -18.85 -25.19
C GLY A 968 20.71 -19.10 -24.85
N GLY A 969 21.19 -18.42 -23.80
CA GLY A 969 22.60 -18.37 -23.45
C GLY A 969 23.27 -19.68 -22.98
N THR A 970 22.52 -20.76 -22.75
CA THR A 970 23.13 -22.06 -22.37
C THR A 970 23.66 -22.85 -23.55
N ARG A 971 23.24 -22.54 -24.79
CA ARG A 971 23.71 -23.22 -26.00
C ARG A 971 24.93 -22.48 -26.57
N ALA A 972 26.08 -23.15 -26.56
CA ALA A 972 27.36 -22.61 -27.02
C ALA A 972 27.41 -22.30 -28.54
N LYS A 973 26.47 -22.84 -29.31
CA LYS A 973 26.28 -22.64 -30.75
C LYS A 973 24.80 -22.35 -30.99
N LYS A 974 24.49 -21.36 -31.83
CA LYS A 974 23.11 -21.05 -32.23
C LYS A 974 22.86 -21.57 -33.65
N THR A 975 21.83 -22.40 -33.77
CA THR A 975 21.37 -23.05 -35.00
C THR A 975 19.95 -22.63 -35.36
N MET A 976 19.19 -22.09 -34.40
CA MET A 976 17.77 -21.74 -34.59
C MET A 976 17.45 -20.29 -34.19
N ALA A 977 16.71 -19.61 -35.07
CA ALA A 977 16.09 -18.31 -34.79
C ALA A 977 14.87 -18.06 -35.68
N ALA A 978 13.92 -17.27 -35.16
CA ALA A 978 12.76 -16.79 -35.88
C ALA A 978 12.63 -15.26 -35.73
N LEU A 979 12.59 -14.56 -36.85
CA LEU A 979 12.35 -13.11 -36.93
C LEU A 979 10.99 -12.89 -37.60
N GLY A 980 10.13 -12.09 -36.99
CA GLY A 980 8.83 -11.77 -37.53
C GLY A 980 8.35 -10.38 -37.14
N TYR A 981 7.29 -9.95 -37.82
CA TYR A 981 6.78 -8.60 -37.73
C TYR A 981 5.27 -8.64 -37.44
N ALA A 982 4.82 -7.86 -36.46
CA ALA A 982 3.41 -7.67 -36.12
C ALA A 982 2.97 -6.26 -36.50
N LEU A 983 1.77 -6.10 -37.09
CA LEU A 983 1.16 -4.78 -37.22
C LEU A 983 0.73 -4.28 -35.84
N CYS A 984 1.03 -3.01 -35.54
CA CYS A 984 0.41 -2.35 -34.40
C CYS A 984 -1.05 -2.07 -34.77
N PRO A 985 -2.03 -2.41 -33.89
CA PRO A 985 -3.41 -1.98 -34.09
C PRO A 985 -3.51 -0.46 -34.25
N MET A 986 -4.58 0.02 -34.90
CA MET A 986 -4.85 1.45 -34.98
C MET A 986 -5.07 2.01 -33.56
N TYR A 987 -4.44 3.15 -33.29
CA TYR A 987 -4.59 3.91 -32.06
C TYR A 987 -4.46 5.41 -32.37
N GLY A 988 -4.92 6.25 -31.46
CA GLY A 988 -5.28 7.65 -31.71
C GLY A 988 -6.76 7.88 -31.39
N GLN A 989 -7.27 9.10 -31.52
CA GLN A 989 -8.70 9.35 -31.30
C GLN A 989 -9.53 8.88 -32.50
N GLU A 990 -10.60 8.14 -32.23
CA GLU A 990 -11.47 7.54 -33.25
C GLU A 990 -12.56 8.52 -33.74
N ASP A 991 -12.87 9.58 -32.98
CA ASP A 991 -13.96 10.54 -33.24
C ASP A 991 -13.58 11.73 -34.15
N GLU A 992 -12.29 11.94 -34.43
CA GLU A 992 -11.80 13.04 -35.27
C GLU A 992 -11.19 12.45 -36.55
N GLU A 993 -11.53 13.00 -37.73
CA GLU A 993 -10.96 12.56 -39.01
C GLU A 993 -9.44 12.79 -39.03
N LEU A 994 -8.68 11.75 -38.69
CA LEU A 994 -7.23 11.79 -38.60
C LEU A 994 -6.62 12.12 -39.98
N GLU A 995 -5.96 13.28 -40.06
CA GLU A 995 -5.21 13.76 -41.23
C GLU A 995 -4.32 12.63 -41.79
N GLU A 996 -4.51 12.33 -43.08
CA GLU A 996 -3.80 11.26 -43.78
C GLU A 996 -2.41 11.72 -44.26
N ARG A 997 -1.41 10.86 -44.06
CA ARG A 997 -0.01 11.17 -44.36
C ARG A 997 0.71 10.04 -45.11
N PRO A 998 1.73 10.35 -45.92
CA PRO A 998 2.55 9.34 -46.58
C PRO A 998 3.34 8.54 -45.54
N ILE A 999 3.46 7.23 -45.76
CA ILE A 999 4.21 6.33 -44.89
C ILE A 999 5.70 6.66 -44.91
N GLN A 1000 6.32 6.73 -43.73
CA GLN A 1000 7.77 6.60 -43.57
C GLN A 1000 8.09 5.32 -42.80
N TYR A 1001 8.59 4.29 -43.49
CA TYR A 1001 9.09 3.07 -42.85
C TYR A 1001 10.36 3.36 -42.02
N ALA A 1002 10.56 2.58 -40.96
CA ALA A 1002 11.70 2.72 -40.07
C ALA A 1002 13.02 2.24 -40.71
N GLU A 1003 14.12 2.93 -40.41
CA GLU A 1003 15.47 2.43 -40.64
C GLU A 1003 15.79 1.29 -39.65
N GLU A 1004 15.65 0.05 -40.12
CA GLU A 1004 16.00 -1.15 -39.37
C GLU A 1004 17.51 -1.38 -39.30
N LYS A 1005 18.05 -1.59 -38.09
CA LYS A 1005 19.47 -1.79 -37.78
C LYS A 1005 19.74 -3.15 -37.15
N ALA A 1006 18.78 -3.70 -36.40
CA ALA A 1006 18.84 -5.06 -35.87
C ALA A 1006 18.78 -6.10 -37.01
N THR A 1007 19.84 -6.88 -37.20
CA THR A 1007 19.92 -7.90 -38.26
C THR A 1007 19.49 -9.28 -37.75
N PHE A 1008 19.01 -10.13 -38.66
CA PHE A 1008 18.87 -11.57 -38.38
C PHE A 1008 20.26 -12.14 -38.02
N PRO A 1009 20.40 -12.93 -36.93
CA PRO A 1009 21.71 -13.42 -36.49
C PRO A 1009 22.32 -14.41 -37.49
N GLU A 1010 23.65 -14.46 -37.52
CA GLU A 1010 24.35 -15.57 -38.16
C GLU A 1010 24.15 -16.84 -37.30
N LEU A 1011 23.83 -17.96 -37.96
CA LEU A 1011 23.52 -19.24 -37.33
C LEU A 1011 24.40 -20.32 -37.96
N GLU A 1012 24.83 -21.29 -37.15
CA GLU A 1012 25.50 -22.47 -37.67
C GLU A 1012 24.52 -23.40 -38.40
N PRO A 1013 24.97 -24.12 -39.45
CA PRO A 1013 24.14 -25.12 -40.12
C PRO A 1013 23.69 -26.23 -39.16
N GLN A 1014 22.37 -26.39 -39.00
CA GLN A 1014 21.79 -27.52 -38.26
C GLN A 1014 21.86 -28.79 -39.12
N GLU A 1015 22.24 -29.93 -38.52
CA GLU A 1015 22.16 -31.23 -39.20
C GLU A 1015 20.69 -31.60 -39.48
N THR A 1016 20.38 -31.92 -40.74
CA THR A 1016 19.02 -32.27 -41.15
C THR A 1016 18.68 -33.70 -40.72
N LEU A 1017 17.75 -33.84 -39.77
CA LEU A 1017 17.24 -35.14 -39.32
C LEU A 1017 16.60 -35.92 -40.49
N ASN A 1018 17.17 -37.06 -40.83
CA ASN A 1018 16.65 -37.96 -41.86
C ASN A 1018 15.46 -38.77 -41.33
N ILE A 1019 14.24 -38.24 -41.46
CA ILE A 1019 13.01 -38.88 -40.95
C ILE A 1019 12.46 -39.89 -41.96
N VAL A 1020 12.70 -41.17 -41.70
CA VAL A 1020 12.04 -42.28 -42.42
C VAL A 1020 10.60 -42.44 -41.91
N LEU A 1021 9.62 -42.41 -42.83
CA LEU A 1021 8.20 -42.42 -42.47
C LEU A 1021 7.59 -43.82 -42.36
N ASP A 1022 8.00 -44.77 -43.21
CA ASP A 1022 7.62 -46.18 -43.09
C ASP A 1022 8.64 -47.11 -43.77
N ASP A 1023 8.55 -48.41 -43.50
CA ASP A 1023 9.33 -49.48 -44.16
C ASP A 1023 8.51 -50.78 -44.34
N ASP A 1024 9.02 -51.68 -45.18
CA ASP A 1024 8.42 -52.96 -45.58
C ASP A 1024 8.99 -54.18 -44.83
N VAL A 1025 9.87 -53.98 -43.85
CA VAL A 1025 10.65 -55.04 -43.18
C VAL A 1025 9.78 -56.11 -42.52
N ASP A 1026 8.61 -55.71 -41.97
CA ASP A 1026 7.68 -56.61 -41.28
C ASP A 1026 6.59 -57.18 -42.18
N ASP A 1027 6.57 -56.82 -43.46
CA ASP A 1027 5.45 -57.13 -44.35
C ASP A 1027 5.31 -58.64 -44.58
N GLU A 1028 4.10 -59.07 -44.94
CA GLU A 1028 3.91 -60.38 -45.56
C GLU A 1028 4.46 -60.29 -46.98
N LYS A 1029 5.72 -60.71 -47.17
CA LYS A 1029 6.30 -60.88 -48.52
C LYS A 1029 5.29 -61.63 -49.38
N PRO A 1030 4.82 -61.05 -50.50
CA PRO A 1030 3.79 -61.69 -51.30
C PRO A 1030 4.31 -63.05 -51.75
N VAL A 1031 3.61 -64.12 -51.37
CA VAL A 1031 3.93 -65.47 -51.83
C VAL A 1031 3.82 -65.44 -53.35
N ALA A 1032 4.97 -65.45 -54.02
CA ALA A 1032 5.05 -65.29 -55.46
C ALA A 1032 4.19 -66.38 -56.09
N ALA A 1033 3.10 -65.97 -56.73
CA ALA A 1033 2.08 -66.91 -57.21
C ALA A 1033 2.73 -67.88 -58.20
N VAL A 1034 2.78 -69.15 -57.82
CA VAL A 1034 3.22 -70.23 -58.70
C VAL A 1034 2.34 -70.17 -59.94
N GLN A 1035 2.96 -70.01 -61.11
CA GLN A 1035 2.26 -69.71 -62.36
C GLN A 1035 1.47 -70.91 -62.87
N SER A 1036 0.27 -71.13 -62.32
CA SER A 1036 -0.77 -71.92 -62.96
C SER A 1036 -1.36 -71.12 -64.13
N LEU A 1037 -0.86 -71.41 -65.33
CA LEU A 1037 -1.45 -70.93 -66.58
C LEU A 1037 -2.88 -71.46 -66.73
N GLU A 1038 -3.87 -70.57 -66.90
CA GLU A 1038 -4.86 -70.60 -68.00
C GLU A 1038 -5.79 -69.35 -67.95
N PRO A 1039 -6.54 -69.01 -69.03
CA PRO A 1039 -6.80 -67.61 -69.34
C PRO A 1039 -8.16 -67.01 -68.91
N VAL A 1040 -8.08 -65.72 -68.58
CA VAL A 1040 -9.03 -64.62 -68.82
C VAL A 1040 -10.38 -64.97 -69.48
N ILE A 1041 -11.47 -64.76 -68.74
CA ILE A 1041 -12.65 -64.03 -69.26
C ILE A 1041 -13.03 -62.94 -68.26
N SER A 1042 -13.28 -61.73 -68.77
CA SER A 1042 -13.64 -60.53 -68.01
C SER A 1042 -15.15 -60.31 -67.92
N VAL A 1043 -15.66 -59.90 -66.76
CA VAL A 1043 -16.78 -58.93 -66.65
C VAL A 1043 -16.45 -57.97 -65.49
N ALA A 1044 -16.87 -56.72 -65.60
CA ALA A 1044 -16.55 -55.63 -64.67
C ALA A 1044 -17.73 -55.25 -63.75
N THR A 1045 -17.51 -54.20 -62.95
CA THR A 1045 -18.51 -53.30 -62.34
C THR A 1045 -19.43 -53.82 -61.23
N ALA A 1046 -19.05 -53.39 -60.01
CA ALA A 1046 -19.80 -52.42 -59.20
C ALA A 1046 -20.74 -52.88 -58.08
N ALA A 1047 -20.78 -52.01 -57.05
CA ALA A 1047 -21.73 -51.88 -55.95
C ALA A 1047 -21.83 -53.03 -54.92
N SER A 1048 -21.70 -52.67 -53.65
CA SER A 1048 -22.18 -53.45 -52.51
C SER A 1048 -22.71 -52.51 -51.45
N THR A 1049 -24.03 -52.47 -51.31
CA THR A 1049 -24.76 -51.76 -50.25
C THR A 1049 -25.89 -52.65 -49.74
N SER A 1050 -26.25 -52.45 -48.47
CA SER A 1050 -27.44 -53.00 -47.79
C SER A 1050 -27.61 -54.53 -47.78
N VAL A 1051 -27.21 -55.14 -46.66
CA VAL A 1051 -27.87 -56.33 -46.12
C VAL A 1051 -29.33 -55.98 -45.77
N SER A 1052 -30.31 -56.79 -46.20
CA SER A 1052 -31.52 -57.17 -45.42
C SER A 1052 -32.54 -57.95 -46.27
N ALA A 1053 -32.47 -59.28 -46.24
CA ALA A 1053 -33.58 -60.16 -46.60
C ALA A 1053 -33.39 -61.55 -45.95
N ALA A 1054 -34.16 -61.82 -44.90
CA ALA A 1054 -34.32 -63.15 -44.33
C ALA A 1054 -35.75 -63.64 -44.55
N ILE A 1055 -35.99 -64.93 -44.34
CA ILE A 1055 -37.30 -65.60 -44.38
C ILE A 1055 -37.92 -65.72 -45.80
N SER A 1056 -37.53 -66.77 -46.53
CA SER A 1056 -38.47 -67.71 -47.16
C SER A 1056 -37.74 -68.88 -47.84
N GLU A 1057 -37.78 -70.07 -47.23
CA GLU A 1057 -38.20 -71.33 -47.88
C GLU A 1057 -38.05 -72.53 -46.92
N VAL A 1058 -39.05 -72.71 -46.04
CA VAL A 1058 -39.30 -74.00 -45.37
C VAL A 1058 -40.36 -74.74 -46.17
N SER A 1059 -39.97 -75.49 -47.21
CA SER A 1059 -40.87 -76.41 -47.96
C SER A 1059 -40.13 -77.35 -48.94
N LYS A 1060 -39.37 -78.34 -48.42
CA LYS A 1060 -39.09 -79.68 -49.02
C LYS A 1060 -37.94 -80.42 -48.30
N ALA A 1061 -38.23 -81.29 -47.33
CA ALA A 1061 -37.36 -82.43 -46.93
C ALA A 1061 -37.98 -83.27 -45.78
N THR A 1062 -39.07 -84.02 -46.04
CA THR A 1062 -39.68 -84.91 -45.01
C THR A 1062 -40.11 -86.25 -45.60
N SER A 1063 -39.14 -87.06 -46.10
CA SER A 1063 -39.36 -88.48 -46.46
C SER A 1063 -38.06 -89.23 -46.79
N SER A 1064 -37.23 -89.56 -45.79
CA SER A 1064 -36.23 -90.67 -45.79
C SER A 1064 -35.27 -90.63 -44.58
N LEU A 1065 -35.82 -90.58 -43.36
CA LEU A 1065 -35.04 -90.92 -42.17
C LEU A 1065 -34.95 -92.46 -42.03
N ASP A 1066 -33.91 -92.93 -41.32
CA ASP A 1066 -33.73 -94.26 -40.68
C ASP A 1066 -32.58 -95.18 -41.15
N THR A 1067 -31.95 -94.98 -42.33
CA THR A 1067 -30.81 -95.84 -42.74
C THR A 1067 -29.41 -95.20 -42.63
N ALA A 1068 -29.30 -93.87 -42.58
CA ALA A 1068 -28.01 -93.16 -42.58
C ALA A 1068 -27.34 -93.03 -41.18
N VAL A 1069 -28.09 -93.27 -40.11
CA VAL A 1069 -27.67 -92.97 -38.73
C VAL A 1069 -26.71 -94.03 -38.16
N PHE A 1070 -26.79 -95.29 -38.63
CA PHE A 1070 -26.01 -96.40 -38.06
C PHE A 1070 -24.62 -96.60 -38.67
N SER A 1071 -24.35 -96.04 -39.87
CA SER A 1071 -23.03 -96.11 -40.52
C SER A 1071 -22.12 -94.93 -40.17
N SER A 1072 -22.69 -93.78 -39.83
CA SER A 1072 -21.95 -92.57 -39.47
C SER A 1072 -21.44 -92.57 -38.02
N SER A 1073 -22.02 -93.41 -37.15
CA SER A 1073 -21.64 -93.54 -35.74
C SER A 1073 -20.33 -94.32 -35.53
N MET A 1074 -20.06 -95.37 -36.31
CA MET A 1074 -18.85 -96.19 -36.13
C MET A 1074 -17.57 -95.47 -36.58
N ALA A 1075 -17.58 -94.83 -37.75
CA ALA A 1075 -16.45 -94.02 -38.22
C ALA A 1075 -16.15 -92.81 -37.31
N SER A 1076 -17.16 -92.34 -36.55
CA SER A 1076 -16.99 -91.33 -35.50
C SER A 1076 -16.35 -91.89 -34.22
N LEU A 1077 -16.47 -93.19 -33.97
CA LEU A 1077 -15.92 -93.89 -32.81
C LEU A 1077 -14.45 -94.26 -33.02
N GLU A 1078 -14.09 -94.81 -34.19
CA GLU A 1078 -12.70 -95.14 -34.54
C GLU A 1078 -11.81 -93.89 -34.55
N LYS A 1079 -12.29 -92.80 -35.17
CA LYS A 1079 -11.59 -91.51 -35.18
C LYS A 1079 -11.49 -90.84 -33.79
N ARG A 1080 -12.35 -91.23 -32.84
CA ARG A 1080 -12.23 -90.87 -31.42
C ARG A 1080 -11.20 -91.72 -30.68
N LEU A 1081 -11.01 -92.98 -31.06
CA LEU A 1081 -9.98 -93.85 -30.49
C LEU A 1081 -8.58 -93.43 -30.97
N GLU A 1082 -8.37 -93.19 -32.26
CA GLU A 1082 -7.09 -92.66 -32.77
C GLU A 1082 -6.71 -91.32 -32.10
N SER A 1083 -7.67 -90.40 -31.93
CA SER A 1083 -7.41 -89.13 -31.23
C SER A 1083 -7.23 -89.30 -29.72
N LEU A 1084 -7.75 -90.36 -29.10
CA LEU A 1084 -7.45 -90.70 -27.71
C LEU A 1084 -6.01 -91.19 -27.55
N ASP A 1085 -5.55 -92.16 -28.35
CA ASP A 1085 -4.15 -92.64 -28.29
C ASP A 1085 -3.16 -91.50 -28.60
N THR A 1086 -3.45 -90.67 -29.60
CA THR A 1086 -2.64 -89.49 -29.94
C THR A 1086 -2.64 -88.42 -28.82
N ASN A 1087 -3.66 -88.42 -27.95
CA ASN A 1087 -3.69 -87.53 -26.77
C ASN A 1087 -3.00 -88.16 -25.56
N VAL A 1088 -3.13 -89.47 -25.34
CA VAL A 1088 -2.42 -90.20 -24.27
C VAL A 1088 -0.91 -90.15 -24.49
N ALA A 1089 -0.44 -90.36 -25.73
CA ALA A 1089 0.96 -90.19 -26.09
C ALA A 1089 1.47 -88.77 -25.80
N ARG A 1090 0.71 -87.73 -26.18
CA ARG A 1090 1.08 -86.33 -25.88
C ARG A 1090 1.04 -86.01 -24.38
N MET A 1091 0.11 -86.57 -23.61
CA MET A 1091 0.10 -86.41 -22.15
C MET A 1091 1.30 -87.07 -21.49
N ALA A 1092 1.78 -88.23 -22.00
CA ALA A 1092 3.00 -88.86 -21.52
C ALA A 1092 4.23 -87.98 -21.79
N THR A 1093 4.44 -87.53 -23.04
CA THR A 1093 5.57 -86.66 -23.39
C THR A 1093 5.53 -85.30 -22.67
N ALA A 1094 4.34 -84.75 -22.41
CA ALA A 1094 4.19 -83.54 -21.60
C ALA A 1094 4.53 -83.77 -20.12
N LEU A 1095 4.20 -84.95 -19.57
CA LEU A 1095 4.61 -85.34 -18.21
C LEU A 1095 6.12 -85.57 -18.10
N GLU A 1096 6.75 -86.19 -19.08
CA GLU A 1096 8.21 -86.36 -19.13
C GLU A 1096 8.92 -84.99 -19.16
N LYS A 1097 8.52 -84.09 -20.06
CA LYS A 1097 9.03 -82.69 -20.07
C LYS A 1097 8.77 -81.96 -18.73
N LEU A 1098 7.63 -82.20 -18.06
CA LEU A 1098 7.33 -81.58 -16.78
C LEU A 1098 8.25 -82.12 -15.66
N VAL A 1099 8.62 -83.40 -15.69
CA VAL A 1099 9.55 -84.01 -14.73
C VAL A 1099 10.99 -83.50 -14.93
N ASP A 1100 11.44 -83.32 -16.19
CA ASP A 1100 12.72 -82.67 -16.48
C ASP A 1100 12.75 -81.22 -15.96
N ILE A 1101 11.67 -80.45 -16.17
CA ILE A 1101 11.54 -79.06 -15.67
C ILE A 1101 11.45 -78.99 -14.13
N LEU A 1102 10.98 -80.05 -13.46
CA LEU A 1102 10.88 -80.12 -11.99
C LEU A 1102 12.09 -80.79 -11.31
N SER A 1103 13.13 -81.17 -12.07
CA SER A 1103 14.37 -81.76 -11.55
C SER A 1103 15.61 -80.86 -11.74
N HIS A 1104 15.39 -79.59 -12.12
CA HIS A 1104 16.37 -78.50 -12.16
C HIS A 1104 15.91 -77.30 -11.31
#